data_AF-A0A7C5MCU5-F1
#
_entry.id   AF-A0A7C5MCU5-F1
#
_cell.length_a   1.000
_cell.length_b   1.000
_cell.length_c   1.000
_cell.angle_alpha   90.00
_cell.angle_beta   90.00
_cell.angle_gamma   90.00
#
_symmetry.space_group_name_H-M   'P 1'
#
loop_
_entity.id
_entity.type
_entity.pdbx_description
1 polymer ?
#
loop_
_entity_poly.entity_id
_entity_poly.type
_entity_poly.pdbx_seq_one_letter_code
_entity_poly.pdbx_strand_id
1 'polypeptide(L)'
;MPPRNTGSGRYSRYSSRVNRMRTGCARRRVMRKCLLLLALLAVWGCRADIGANPSAYEEPLVAVFDPNNGVIPMPNDILISAGGQVRIPTELTTSDGKTVKAFEPAMEELVKTYLNRLDAFPPEQPITVAFFRSDLGKDLAPIDQVTLDGALRVFDVTGLAAAVQEALAAQRDPASDEKVQSAQVTEVTGIAVGPVLVTTTATGLTTLQVTYKPGSQWQPGHRYIAFLTTAVRDEKKRPVAAPLVMNYLKSKESLVKDPDPDIPGDEYAVVAIDARNQDEADKLARELEAIRLSLKPFLDYFEADSRGQNRVTRDQIALVWTFSITRYPLVVFDADHGVIPMPNDALRDASTGRLAFPLPEGVRCEDASTIEALPEEARIQGDFFCFMDAQDGFDAVSSVTFPVTAAPDASTLVPDNAKLFDVTASPAVEVSDVKAQLSLDGRAVVLDPKGLLVPGHRYAAILVNQIGRQAGTEDHPEFQPLSPSTPLALLRLTTPLTKEGKSAMPGTLSDQDAQRLEAMRSAMAKDLDAIEAAGFDRGSLAGFAVFTVASTNQAIFDPASGNIPFPNDILIDQKTQKVALPVGPSDPSALAAMKSDLGTLDGFSTVAPVSAPFVQPLDQSSLKLAESLLDISTASLAFVDITRVNPTDPSTLSNIEVLGKDRIEVSFDSSANQLQFAPRPGRPLPPKSRFLVAVFDRVQNEGGSGKVAPSPFFVLLRSKYILAKDGKSTIPQVLGDSDASQLETLRKAYAPVLDALQGLGLGREHVLLLFTFTTESTTDELSELAAAVGTPSVYGQAMDLSPAGAPGVKELFVIPEDERFGAATEYPHDKVSEVCLDCALKGKVLLQPPDLSDKEHPKLGRFPASGAQGFKEDQKLPFLLFLPAGSPPQGGWPVAVFQHGLGSSRR
;
A
#
# COMPACT_ATOMS: atom_id res chain seq x y z
N MET A 1 -22.43 -49.94 29.14
CA MET A 1 -23.35 -51.07 29.42
C MET A 1 -24.80 -50.60 29.23
N PRO A 2 -25.65 -51.38 28.54
CA PRO A 2 -27.04 -51.05 28.10
C PRO A 2 -28.08 -51.60 29.12
N PRO A 3 -29.44 -51.56 28.91
CA PRO A 3 -30.25 -52.29 27.88
C PRO A 3 -31.40 -51.44 27.23
N ARG A 4 -31.80 -51.60 25.95
CA ARG A 4 -32.68 -52.58 25.24
C ARG A 4 -34.23 -52.48 25.45
N ASN A 5 -34.89 -52.04 24.37
CA ASN A 5 -36.07 -52.60 23.63
C ASN A 5 -37.40 -52.93 24.33
N THR A 6 -38.52 -52.44 23.75
CA THR A 6 -39.58 -53.20 23.01
C THR A 6 -40.70 -52.22 22.58
N GLY A 7 -41.04 -52.10 21.29
CA GLY A 7 -42.22 -52.72 20.63
C GLY A 7 -43.38 -51.70 20.55
N SER A 8 -44.22 -51.53 19.54
CA SER A 8 -44.56 -52.19 18.26
C SER A 8 -45.60 -51.29 17.57
N GLY A 9 -45.70 -51.25 16.22
CA GLY A 9 -46.77 -50.45 15.58
C GLY A 9 -46.79 -50.34 14.05
N ARG A 10 -47.09 -51.47 13.39
CA ARG A 10 -47.81 -51.65 12.09
C ARG A 10 -47.44 -50.80 10.85
N TYR A 11 -46.99 -51.54 9.83
CA TYR A 11 -46.99 -51.21 8.40
C TYR A 11 -48.42 -51.13 7.82
N SER A 12 -48.68 -50.10 7.01
CA SER A 12 -49.50 -50.20 5.79
C SER A 12 -49.04 -49.14 4.79
N ARG A 13 -48.65 -49.59 3.60
CA ARG A 13 -48.11 -48.79 2.50
C ARG A 13 -49.27 -48.13 1.73
N TYR A 14 -49.21 -46.82 1.54
CA TYR A 14 -49.83 -46.16 0.40
C TYR A 14 -48.85 -45.21 -0.28
N SER A 15 -48.85 -45.31 -1.60
CA SER A 15 -47.96 -44.71 -2.58
C SER A 15 -48.12 -43.19 -2.68
N SER A 16 -46.99 -42.46 -2.71
CA SER A 16 -46.88 -41.22 -3.48
C SER A 16 -45.49 -41.16 -4.14
N ARG A 17 -45.47 -41.45 -5.44
CA ARG A 17 -44.37 -41.11 -6.34
C ARG A 17 -44.35 -39.59 -6.49
N VAL A 18 -43.26 -38.95 -6.08
CA VAL A 18 -42.91 -37.60 -6.55
C VAL A 18 -41.53 -37.70 -7.20
N ASN A 19 -41.52 -37.39 -8.50
CA ASN A 19 -40.35 -37.35 -9.37
C ASN A 19 -39.26 -36.45 -8.77
N ARG A 20 -38.18 -37.07 -8.28
CA ARG A 20 -36.84 -36.47 -8.28
C ARG A 20 -36.03 -37.20 -9.35
N MET A 21 -35.97 -36.65 -10.55
CA MET A 21 -34.96 -37.04 -11.52
C MET A 21 -34.39 -35.81 -12.23
N ARG A 22 -33.04 -35.77 -12.22
CA ARG A 22 -32.16 -35.37 -13.32
C ARG A 22 -32.10 -33.90 -13.71
N THR A 23 -31.36 -33.11 -12.94
CA THR A 23 -30.69 -31.88 -13.43
C THR A 23 -29.18 -31.87 -13.13
N GLY A 24 -28.70 -32.58 -12.11
CA GLY A 24 -27.28 -32.61 -11.72
C GLY A 24 -26.35 -33.55 -12.53
N CYS A 25 -26.87 -34.39 -13.44
CA CYS A 25 -26.08 -35.41 -14.13
C CYS A 25 -25.53 -34.95 -15.50
N ALA A 26 -26.11 -33.91 -16.11
CA ALA A 26 -25.71 -33.42 -17.44
C ALA A 26 -24.40 -32.62 -17.40
N ARG A 27 -24.20 -31.73 -16.41
CA ARG A 27 -22.94 -30.97 -16.22
C ARG A 27 -21.72 -31.87 -15.98
N ARG A 28 -21.89 -33.01 -15.29
CA ARG A 28 -20.78 -33.93 -14.93
C ARG A 28 -20.29 -34.82 -16.09
N ARG A 29 -21.08 -35.01 -17.16
CA ARG A 29 -20.73 -35.91 -18.28
C ARG A 29 -20.14 -35.21 -19.50
N VAL A 30 -20.45 -33.93 -19.72
CA VAL A 30 -19.99 -33.18 -20.91
C VAL A 30 -18.51 -32.77 -20.78
N MET A 31 -18.04 -32.47 -19.55
CA MET A 31 -16.73 -31.84 -19.35
C MET A 31 -15.61 -32.81 -18.95
N ARG A 32 -15.93 -34.01 -18.45
CA ARG A 32 -14.96 -35.13 -18.25
C ARG A 32 -14.42 -35.68 -19.59
N LYS A 33 -14.99 -35.24 -20.72
CA LYS A 33 -14.64 -35.66 -22.09
C LYS A 33 -13.66 -34.71 -22.81
N CYS A 34 -13.37 -33.51 -22.31
CA CYS A 34 -12.46 -32.57 -22.99
C CYS A 34 -10.99 -33.04 -23.04
N LEU A 35 -10.53 -33.87 -22.09
CA LEU A 35 -9.22 -34.54 -22.14
C LEU A 35 -9.22 -35.77 -23.08
N LEU A 36 -10.38 -36.34 -23.40
CA LEU A 36 -10.54 -37.44 -24.37
C LEU A 36 -10.73 -36.91 -25.81
N LEU A 37 -11.21 -35.68 -25.97
CA LEU A 37 -11.28 -34.91 -27.24
C LEU A 37 -9.90 -34.73 -27.87
N LEU A 38 -8.87 -34.46 -27.05
CA LEU A 38 -7.45 -34.37 -27.44
C LEU A 38 -6.85 -35.69 -27.93
N ALA A 39 -7.50 -36.84 -27.70
CA ALA A 39 -7.03 -38.15 -28.15
C ALA A 39 -7.79 -38.68 -29.38
N LEU A 40 -8.92 -38.06 -29.76
CA LEU A 40 -9.75 -38.47 -30.90
C LEU A 40 -9.70 -37.51 -32.09
N LEU A 41 -9.35 -36.25 -31.87
CA LEU A 41 -8.82 -35.40 -32.93
C LEU A 41 -7.51 -35.98 -33.54
N ALA A 42 -6.90 -36.98 -32.89
CA ALA A 42 -5.64 -37.66 -33.24
C ALA A 42 -5.62 -38.38 -34.60
N VAL A 43 -6.74 -38.42 -35.33
CA VAL A 43 -6.82 -39.02 -36.67
C VAL A 43 -7.06 -37.97 -37.76
N TRP A 44 -7.42 -36.74 -37.40
CA TRP A 44 -8.08 -35.77 -38.30
C TRP A 44 -7.30 -34.49 -38.56
N GLY A 45 -6.25 -34.20 -37.77
CA GLY A 45 -5.36 -33.05 -37.99
C GLY A 45 -4.46 -33.17 -39.23
N CYS A 46 -4.42 -34.33 -39.89
CA CYS A 46 -3.63 -34.55 -41.10
C CYS A 46 -4.32 -35.53 -42.05
N ARG A 47 -5.10 -34.97 -42.99
CA ARG A 47 -5.10 -35.32 -44.41
C ARG A 47 -6.08 -34.38 -45.14
N ALA A 48 -5.55 -33.31 -45.73
CA ALA A 48 -5.93 -33.10 -47.12
C ALA A 48 -5.41 -34.33 -47.88
N ASP A 49 -6.13 -34.81 -48.89
CA ASP A 49 -5.72 -35.94 -49.72
C ASP A 49 -4.43 -35.59 -50.51
N ILE A 50 -3.27 -35.64 -49.84
CA ILE A 50 -1.94 -35.43 -50.42
C ILE A 50 -1.48 -36.79 -50.98
N GLY A 51 -2.17 -37.25 -52.02
CA GLY A 51 -1.87 -38.51 -52.71
C GLY A 51 -2.08 -38.45 -54.23
N ALA A 52 -2.84 -37.48 -54.73
CA ALA A 52 -3.03 -37.27 -56.15
C ALA A 52 -3.19 -35.77 -56.43
N ASN A 53 -2.11 -35.00 -56.28
CA ASN A 53 -2.17 -33.58 -56.63
C ASN A 53 -1.85 -33.41 -58.13
N PRO A 54 -2.82 -33.00 -58.98
CA PRO A 54 -2.48 -32.53 -60.32
C PRO A 54 -1.58 -31.29 -60.17
N SER A 55 -0.62 -31.12 -61.09
CA SER A 55 0.45 -30.11 -61.07
C SER A 55 0.01 -28.63 -61.07
N ALA A 56 -1.28 -28.35 -60.86
CA ALA A 56 -1.90 -27.03 -60.87
C ALA A 56 -2.63 -26.63 -59.56
N TYR A 57 -2.71 -27.50 -58.54
CA TYR A 57 -3.39 -27.16 -57.27
C TYR A 57 -2.38 -26.63 -56.25
N GLU A 58 -2.50 -25.34 -55.93
CA GLU A 58 -1.72 -24.68 -54.88
C GLU A 58 -2.48 -24.70 -53.56
N GLU A 59 -1.89 -25.29 -52.52
CA GLU A 59 -2.50 -25.35 -51.20
C GLU A 59 -2.78 -23.93 -50.63
N PRO A 60 -3.97 -23.70 -50.04
CA PRO A 60 -4.28 -22.44 -49.38
C PRO A 60 -3.57 -22.33 -48.03
N LEU A 61 -3.34 -21.10 -47.57
CA LEU A 61 -2.95 -20.85 -46.18
C LEU A 61 -4.15 -21.14 -45.26
N VAL A 62 -3.97 -21.98 -44.25
CA VAL A 62 -5.05 -22.42 -43.34
C VAL A 62 -4.80 -21.87 -41.94
N ALA A 63 -5.83 -21.32 -41.29
CA ALA A 63 -5.76 -21.00 -39.86
C ALA A 63 -5.82 -22.30 -39.04
N VAL A 64 -4.94 -22.46 -38.05
CA VAL A 64 -4.77 -23.74 -37.36
C VAL A 64 -5.55 -23.76 -36.04
N PHE A 65 -6.34 -24.80 -35.88
CA PHE A 65 -6.89 -25.23 -34.60
C PHE A 65 -6.62 -26.73 -34.49
N ASP A 66 -5.50 -27.09 -33.85
CA ASP A 66 -5.06 -28.47 -33.68
C ASP A 66 -4.57 -28.71 -32.23
N PRO A 67 -5.50 -29.02 -31.31
CA PRO A 67 -5.18 -29.34 -29.93
C PRO A 67 -4.14 -30.46 -29.74
N ASN A 68 -4.05 -31.44 -30.66
CA ASN A 68 -3.12 -32.58 -30.50
C ASN A 68 -1.67 -32.16 -30.64
N ASN A 69 -1.41 -31.22 -31.54
CA ASN A 69 -0.11 -30.61 -31.74
C ASN A 69 0.13 -29.40 -30.82
N GLY A 70 -0.77 -29.17 -29.85
CA GLY A 70 -0.71 -28.04 -28.93
C GLY A 70 -0.99 -26.68 -29.59
N VAL A 71 -1.55 -26.68 -30.81
CA VAL A 71 -1.81 -25.45 -31.58
C VAL A 71 -3.25 -25.02 -31.37
N ILE A 72 -3.47 -24.22 -30.33
CA ILE A 72 -4.76 -23.64 -29.99
C ILE A 72 -4.55 -22.13 -29.94
N PRO A 73 -5.46 -21.30 -30.52
CA PRO A 73 -5.39 -19.87 -30.32
C PRO A 73 -5.38 -19.56 -28.83
N MET A 74 -4.45 -18.78 -28.31
CA MET A 74 -4.43 -18.38 -26.90
C MET A 74 -4.91 -16.94 -26.77
N PRO A 75 -5.49 -16.53 -25.63
CA PRO A 75 -6.15 -17.38 -24.62
C PRO A 75 -7.38 -18.13 -25.16
N ASN A 76 -7.80 -19.23 -24.51
CA ASN A 76 -8.97 -20.02 -24.94
C ASN A 76 -9.65 -20.77 -23.79
N ASP A 77 -10.97 -20.58 -23.65
CA ASP A 77 -11.80 -21.20 -22.62
C ASP A 77 -11.84 -22.74 -22.72
N ILE A 78 -11.47 -23.35 -23.86
CA ILE A 78 -11.36 -24.81 -23.97
C ILE A 78 -10.32 -25.40 -23.00
N LEU A 79 -9.37 -24.56 -22.56
CA LEU A 79 -8.33 -24.91 -21.59
C LEU A 79 -8.80 -24.68 -20.15
N ILE A 80 -10.02 -24.21 -19.91
CA ILE A 80 -10.58 -24.07 -18.57
C ILE A 80 -11.30 -25.38 -18.21
N SER A 81 -10.87 -26.00 -17.12
CA SER A 81 -11.42 -27.25 -16.63
C SER A 81 -12.81 -27.10 -16.01
N ALA A 82 -13.49 -28.22 -15.77
CA ALA A 82 -14.79 -28.23 -15.09
C ALA A 82 -14.76 -27.66 -13.66
N GLY A 83 -13.58 -27.66 -13.03
CA GLY A 83 -13.35 -27.03 -11.73
C GLY A 83 -13.01 -25.54 -11.84
N GLY A 84 -13.14 -24.93 -13.02
CA GLY A 84 -12.92 -23.50 -13.22
C GLY A 84 -11.46 -23.08 -13.21
N GLN A 85 -10.49 -24.00 -13.27
CA GLN A 85 -9.06 -23.68 -13.38
C GLN A 85 -8.53 -23.89 -14.79
N VAL A 86 -7.58 -23.06 -15.20
CA VAL A 86 -6.81 -23.24 -16.44
C VAL A 86 -5.99 -24.55 -16.37
N ARG A 87 -5.96 -25.27 -17.49
CA ARG A 87 -5.28 -26.56 -17.70
C ARG A 87 -4.64 -26.60 -19.08
N ILE A 88 -3.48 -25.97 -19.19
CA ILE A 88 -2.60 -26.07 -20.35
C ILE A 88 -1.74 -27.35 -20.19
N PRO A 89 -1.82 -28.30 -21.15
CA PRO A 89 -0.98 -29.50 -21.13
C PRO A 89 0.50 -29.14 -21.31
N THR A 90 1.38 -29.64 -20.45
CA THR A 90 2.84 -29.47 -20.60
C THR A 90 3.51 -30.61 -21.34
N GLU A 91 2.76 -31.66 -21.66
CA GLU A 91 3.20 -32.83 -22.41
C GLU A 91 2.15 -33.13 -23.48
N LEU A 92 2.61 -33.56 -24.65
CA LEU A 92 1.77 -33.97 -25.78
C LEU A 92 2.12 -35.41 -26.16
N THR A 93 1.11 -36.17 -26.60
CA THR A 93 1.33 -37.51 -27.15
C THR A 93 1.30 -37.42 -28.66
N THR A 94 2.42 -37.75 -29.29
CA THR A 94 2.57 -37.84 -30.76
C THR A 94 1.70 -38.94 -31.35
N SER A 95 1.46 -38.89 -32.66
CA SER A 95 0.70 -39.89 -33.43
C SER A 95 1.21 -41.33 -33.29
N ASP A 96 2.50 -41.48 -32.99
CA ASP A 96 3.23 -42.73 -32.77
C ASP A 96 3.28 -43.13 -31.29
N GLY A 97 2.49 -42.46 -30.44
CA GLY A 97 2.26 -42.82 -29.03
C GLY A 97 3.36 -42.36 -28.07
N LYS A 98 4.35 -41.58 -28.54
CA LYS A 98 5.42 -41.05 -27.69
C LYS A 98 4.99 -39.75 -27.02
N THR A 99 5.27 -39.62 -25.74
CA THR A 99 5.10 -38.37 -24.99
C THR A 99 6.29 -37.44 -25.22
N VAL A 100 6.02 -36.20 -25.62
CA VAL A 100 7.00 -35.12 -25.80
C VAL A 100 6.63 -33.91 -24.94
N LYS A 101 7.62 -33.13 -24.52
CA LYS A 101 7.36 -31.87 -23.79
C LYS A 101 6.72 -30.86 -24.72
N ALA A 102 5.62 -30.24 -24.31
CA ALA A 102 4.89 -29.27 -25.13
C ALA A 102 5.63 -27.94 -25.29
N PHE A 103 6.46 -27.59 -24.31
CA PHE A 103 7.11 -26.28 -24.20
C PHE A 103 8.60 -26.40 -23.89
N GLU A 104 9.36 -25.38 -24.26
CA GLU A 104 10.70 -25.15 -23.71
C GLU A 104 10.63 -24.92 -22.18
N PRO A 105 11.73 -25.17 -21.43
CA PRO A 105 11.70 -25.21 -19.96
C PRO A 105 11.10 -23.98 -19.28
N ALA A 106 11.37 -22.77 -19.78
CA ALA A 106 10.91 -21.53 -19.14
C ALA A 106 9.38 -21.35 -19.27
N MET A 107 8.82 -21.65 -20.46
CA MET A 107 7.37 -21.64 -20.67
C MET A 107 6.69 -22.80 -19.94
N GLU A 108 7.33 -23.97 -19.85
CA GLU A 108 6.85 -25.10 -19.04
C GLU A 108 6.70 -24.72 -17.56
N GLU A 109 7.70 -24.05 -16.99
CA GLU A 109 7.69 -23.56 -15.61
C GLU A 109 6.61 -22.48 -15.38
N LEU A 110 6.49 -21.51 -16.30
CA LEU A 110 5.44 -20.49 -16.24
C LEU A 110 4.04 -21.12 -16.26
N VAL A 111 3.80 -22.07 -17.18
CA VAL A 111 2.52 -22.78 -17.27
C VAL A 111 2.20 -23.51 -15.96
N LYS A 112 3.15 -24.27 -15.41
CA LYS A 112 2.94 -25.09 -14.21
C LYS A 112 2.75 -24.24 -12.95
N THR A 113 3.53 -23.19 -12.79
CA THR A 113 3.61 -22.45 -11.53
C THR A 113 2.72 -21.21 -11.52
N TYR A 114 2.23 -20.76 -12.67
CA TYR A 114 1.39 -19.57 -12.78
C TYR A 114 0.09 -19.85 -13.53
N LEU A 115 0.13 -20.06 -14.85
CA LEU A 115 -1.09 -20.09 -15.67
C LEU A 115 -2.08 -21.17 -15.21
N ASN A 116 -1.61 -22.38 -14.90
CA ASN A 116 -2.45 -23.48 -14.42
C ASN A 116 -2.97 -23.31 -12.98
N ARG A 117 -2.57 -22.24 -12.28
CA ARG A 117 -3.07 -21.88 -10.94
C ARG A 117 -4.18 -20.84 -10.97
N LEU A 118 -4.42 -20.18 -12.10
CA LEU A 118 -5.48 -19.18 -12.24
C LEU A 118 -6.84 -19.83 -12.58
N ASP A 119 -7.93 -19.12 -12.25
CA ASP A 119 -9.29 -19.50 -12.65
C ASP A 119 -9.60 -19.16 -14.13
N ALA A 120 -8.81 -18.27 -14.72
CA ALA A 120 -8.90 -17.86 -16.12
C ALA A 120 -7.59 -17.19 -16.56
N PHE A 121 -7.52 -16.62 -17.76
CA PHE A 121 -6.27 -16.05 -18.28
C PHE A 121 -5.95 -14.68 -17.66
N PRO A 122 -4.68 -14.30 -17.56
CA PRO A 122 -4.32 -13.01 -16.97
C PRO A 122 -4.69 -11.83 -17.89
N PRO A 123 -4.94 -10.62 -17.33
CA PRO A 123 -5.30 -9.41 -18.09
C PRO A 123 -4.29 -9.00 -19.16
N GLU A 124 -3.02 -9.36 -19.00
CA GLU A 124 -1.96 -9.02 -19.96
C GLU A 124 -1.78 -10.05 -21.07
N GLN A 125 -2.54 -11.16 -21.06
CA GLN A 125 -2.36 -12.26 -22.00
C GLN A 125 -2.59 -11.79 -23.46
N PRO A 126 -1.59 -11.85 -24.35
CA PRO A 126 -1.79 -11.53 -25.76
C PRO A 126 -2.59 -12.62 -26.46
N ILE A 127 -3.26 -12.26 -27.55
CA ILE A 127 -3.88 -13.24 -28.43
C ILE A 127 -2.84 -13.83 -29.37
N THR A 128 -2.77 -15.15 -29.51
CA THR A 128 -1.90 -15.81 -30.50
C THR A 128 -2.73 -16.68 -31.42
N VAL A 129 -2.42 -16.64 -32.72
CA VAL A 129 -3.08 -17.43 -33.76
C VAL A 129 -2.03 -18.04 -34.67
N ALA A 130 -2.19 -19.31 -35.03
CA ALA A 130 -1.26 -20.01 -35.92
C ALA A 130 -1.87 -20.25 -37.30
N PHE A 131 -1.03 -20.25 -38.33
CA PHE A 131 -1.35 -20.53 -39.72
C PHE A 131 -0.42 -21.61 -40.27
N PHE A 132 -0.89 -22.40 -41.23
CA PHE A 132 -0.15 -23.51 -41.83
C PHE A 132 -0.25 -23.52 -43.35
N ARG A 133 0.88 -23.85 -44.00
CA ARG A 133 1.01 -24.23 -45.41
C ARG A 133 2.20 -25.18 -45.57
N SER A 134 2.14 -26.14 -46.50
CA SER A 134 3.17 -27.20 -46.64
C SER A 134 4.56 -26.72 -47.10
N ASP A 135 4.67 -25.52 -47.64
CA ASP A 135 5.91 -24.90 -48.12
C ASP A 135 6.52 -23.89 -47.11
N LEU A 136 5.95 -23.77 -45.90
CA LEU A 136 6.49 -22.95 -44.82
C LEU A 136 7.98 -23.25 -44.59
N GLY A 137 8.82 -22.20 -44.60
CA GLY A 137 10.27 -22.31 -44.36
C GLY A 137 11.15 -22.46 -45.62
N LYS A 138 10.60 -22.38 -46.83
CA LYS A 138 11.34 -22.49 -48.11
C LYS A 138 11.48 -21.14 -48.87
N ASP A 139 11.76 -20.04 -48.17
CA ASP A 139 11.99 -18.67 -48.69
C ASP A 139 10.77 -17.79 -49.04
N LEU A 140 9.56 -18.12 -48.59
CA LEU A 140 8.36 -17.27 -48.75
C LEU A 140 7.69 -16.97 -47.41
N ALA A 141 7.41 -15.70 -47.13
CA ALA A 141 6.47 -15.30 -46.09
C ALA A 141 5.04 -15.50 -46.64
N PRO A 142 4.28 -16.51 -46.20
CA PRO A 142 3.07 -16.96 -46.89
C PRO A 142 1.82 -16.14 -46.55
N ILE A 143 1.98 -15.01 -45.85
CA ILE A 143 0.87 -14.21 -45.33
C ILE A 143 1.07 -12.74 -45.71
N ASP A 144 -0.01 -12.09 -46.14
CA ASP A 144 -0.02 -10.66 -46.40
C ASP A 144 -0.23 -9.92 -45.07
N GLN A 145 0.86 -9.42 -44.50
CA GLN A 145 0.83 -8.76 -43.18
C GLN A 145 -0.07 -7.52 -43.13
N VAL A 146 -0.30 -6.85 -44.27
CA VAL A 146 -1.22 -5.69 -44.34
C VAL A 146 -2.66 -6.10 -44.04
N THR A 147 -3.00 -7.35 -44.33
CA THR A 147 -4.37 -7.88 -44.13
C THR A 147 -4.60 -8.46 -42.74
N LEU A 148 -3.59 -8.44 -41.86
CA LEU A 148 -3.74 -8.85 -40.46
C LEU A 148 -4.45 -7.78 -39.65
N ASP A 149 -4.24 -6.50 -39.98
CA ASP A 149 -4.89 -5.38 -39.33
C ASP A 149 -6.40 -5.39 -39.61
N GLY A 150 -7.21 -5.28 -38.55
CA GLY A 150 -8.67 -5.36 -38.60
C GLY A 150 -9.27 -6.74 -38.93
N ALA A 151 -8.46 -7.77 -39.21
CA ALA A 151 -8.98 -9.11 -39.53
C ALA A 151 -9.36 -9.94 -38.31
N LEU A 152 -8.80 -9.62 -37.13
CA LEU A 152 -9.22 -10.15 -35.84
C LEU A 152 -10.21 -9.18 -35.18
N ARG A 153 -11.45 -9.61 -35.01
CA ARG A 153 -12.48 -8.86 -34.26
C ARG A 153 -12.73 -9.50 -32.92
N VAL A 154 -12.68 -8.74 -31.84
CA VAL A 154 -12.88 -9.25 -30.48
C VAL A 154 -14.01 -8.47 -29.82
N PHE A 155 -14.92 -9.15 -29.16
CA PHE A 155 -16.05 -8.54 -28.48
C PHE A 155 -16.11 -8.96 -27.02
N ASP A 156 -16.35 -8.00 -26.14
CA ASP A 156 -16.80 -8.28 -24.78
C ASP A 156 -18.23 -8.82 -24.83
N VAL A 157 -18.37 -10.08 -24.42
CA VAL A 157 -19.63 -10.81 -24.41
C VAL A 157 -20.04 -11.20 -22.99
N THR A 158 -19.53 -10.53 -21.96
CA THR A 158 -19.80 -10.87 -20.56
C THR A 158 -21.31 -10.90 -20.28
N GLY A 159 -22.03 -9.83 -20.65
CA GLY A 159 -23.49 -9.76 -20.50
C GLY A 159 -24.24 -10.76 -21.38
N LEU A 160 -23.80 -10.95 -22.63
CA LEU A 160 -24.39 -11.92 -23.56
C LEU A 160 -24.22 -13.36 -23.04
N ALA A 161 -23.04 -13.71 -22.52
CA ALA A 161 -22.75 -15.02 -21.96
C ALA A 161 -23.62 -15.32 -20.73
N ALA A 162 -23.84 -14.32 -19.86
CA ALA A 162 -24.75 -14.44 -18.73
C ALA A 162 -26.21 -14.67 -19.19
N ALA A 163 -26.68 -13.90 -20.18
CA ALA A 163 -28.02 -14.06 -20.75
C ALA A 163 -28.21 -15.44 -21.42
N VAL A 164 -27.21 -15.91 -22.18
CA VAL A 164 -27.23 -17.25 -22.79
C VAL A 164 -27.31 -18.33 -21.72
N GLN A 165 -26.55 -18.19 -20.63
CA GLN A 165 -26.58 -19.14 -19.53
C GLN A 165 -27.93 -19.14 -18.80
N GLU A 166 -28.53 -17.97 -18.59
CA GLU A 166 -29.89 -17.84 -18.03
C GLU A 166 -30.92 -18.51 -18.95
N ALA A 167 -30.86 -18.27 -20.26
CA ALA A 167 -31.76 -18.88 -21.24
C ALA A 167 -31.63 -20.40 -21.29
N LEU A 168 -30.41 -20.93 -21.21
CA LEU A 168 -30.19 -22.38 -21.11
C LEU A 168 -30.77 -22.96 -19.82
N ALA A 169 -30.69 -22.25 -18.69
CA ALA A 169 -31.27 -22.69 -17.42
C ALA A 169 -32.82 -22.62 -17.44
N ALA A 170 -33.38 -21.64 -18.15
CA ALA A 170 -34.82 -21.46 -18.37
C ALA A 170 -35.39 -22.34 -19.49
N GLN A 171 -34.59 -23.24 -20.07
CA GLN A 171 -34.98 -24.09 -21.21
C GLN A 171 -35.48 -23.28 -22.42
N ARG A 172 -34.88 -22.11 -22.68
CA ARG A 172 -35.18 -21.24 -23.83
C ARG A 172 -36.63 -20.77 -23.85
N ASP A 173 -37.13 -20.24 -22.74
CA ASP A 173 -38.42 -19.55 -22.76
C ASP A 173 -38.32 -18.24 -23.57
N PRO A 174 -39.44 -17.71 -24.11
CA PRO A 174 -39.40 -16.52 -24.97
C PRO A 174 -38.76 -15.29 -24.31
N ALA A 175 -38.94 -15.12 -22.99
CA ALA A 175 -38.41 -13.99 -22.25
C ALA A 175 -36.88 -14.05 -22.12
N SER A 176 -36.31 -15.22 -21.88
CA SER A 176 -34.86 -15.41 -21.80
C SER A 176 -34.17 -15.31 -23.16
N ASP A 177 -34.83 -15.74 -24.25
CA ASP A 177 -34.32 -15.52 -25.61
C ASP A 177 -34.37 -14.04 -26.03
N GLU A 178 -35.38 -13.28 -25.60
CA GLU A 178 -35.43 -11.82 -25.79
C GLU A 178 -34.29 -11.11 -25.03
N LYS A 179 -33.95 -11.57 -23.81
CA LYS A 179 -32.75 -11.09 -23.09
C LYS A 179 -31.45 -11.35 -23.85
N VAL A 180 -31.31 -12.52 -24.48
CA VAL A 180 -30.14 -12.84 -25.32
C VAL A 180 -30.05 -11.87 -26.50
N GLN A 181 -31.17 -11.58 -27.17
CA GLN A 181 -31.20 -10.68 -28.33
C GLN A 181 -30.97 -9.20 -27.97
N SER A 182 -31.39 -8.77 -26.78
CA SER A 182 -31.24 -7.40 -26.29
C SER A 182 -29.93 -7.13 -25.56
N ALA A 183 -29.15 -8.18 -25.25
CA ALA A 183 -27.82 -8.05 -24.65
C ALA A 183 -26.94 -7.12 -25.50
N GLN A 184 -26.23 -6.20 -24.85
CA GLN A 184 -25.25 -5.34 -25.51
C GLN A 184 -23.88 -6.04 -25.52
N VAL A 185 -23.16 -5.92 -26.64
CA VAL A 185 -21.77 -6.34 -26.77
C VAL A 185 -20.93 -5.15 -27.21
N THR A 186 -19.69 -5.09 -26.75
CA THR A 186 -18.75 -4.01 -27.07
C THR A 186 -17.59 -4.58 -27.86
N GLU A 187 -17.34 -4.06 -29.06
CA GLU A 187 -16.13 -4.42 -29.82
C GLU A 187 -14.89 -3.80 -29.17
N VAL A 188 -13.86 -4.61 -28.97
CA VAL A 188 -12.56 -4.17 -28.48
C VAL A 188 -11.78 -3.62 -29.65
N THR A 189 -11.47 -2.32 -29.59
CA THR A 189 -10.72 -1.60 -30.62
C THR A 189 -9.25 -1.44 -30.24
N GLY A 190 -8.40 -1.05 -31.19
CA GLY A 190 -6.98 -0.80 -30.93
C GLY A 190 -6.14 -2.05 -30.69
N ILE A 191 -6.56 -3.21 -31.21
CA ILE A 191 -5.76 -4.44 -31.17
C ILE A 191 -4.65 -4.34 -32.21
N ALA A 192 -3.40 -4.25 -31.74
CA ALA A 192 -2.23 -4.13 -32.59
C ALA A 192 -1.68 -5.50 -33.03
N VAL A 193 -1.28 -5.61 -34.30
CA VAL A 193 -0.59 -6.78 -34.83
C VAL A 193 0.87 -6.74 -34.37
N GLY A 194 1.28 -7.81 -33.69
CA GLY A 194 2.64 -8.02 -33.20
C GLY A 194 3.52 -8.79 -34.22
N PRO A 195 4.65 -9.36 -33.76
CA PRO A 195 5.56 -10.07 -34.64
C PRO A 195 4.91 -11.32 -35.24
N VAL A 196 5.29 -11.60 -36.50
CA VAL A 196 4.94 -12.83 -37.21
C VAL A 196 6.16 -13.76 -37.16
N LEU A 197 6.00 -14.92 -36.52
CA LEU A 197 7.09 -15.84 -36.24
C LEU A 197 6.83 -17.20 -36.91
N VAL A 198 7.87 -17.80 -37.49
CA VAL A 198 7.80 -19.21 -37.88
C VAL A 198 8.20 -20.05 -36.66
N THR A 199 7.30 -20.91 -36.22
CA THR A 199 7.45 -21.74 -35.03
C THR A 199 7.26 -23.20 -35.38
N THR A 200 8.04 -24.10 -34.77
CA THR A 200 7.86 -25.54 -34.90
C THR A 200 7.43 -26.09 -33.55
N THR A 201 6.28 -26.77 -33.50
CA THR A 201 5.78 -27.41 -32.28
C THR A 201 6.69 -28.57 -31.86
N ALA A 202 6.56 -29.02 -30.62
CA ALA A 202 7.28 -30.19 -30.11
C ALA A 202 6.99 -31.49 -30.89
N THR A 203 5.85 -31.55 -31.59
CA THR A 203 5.45 -32.66 -32.45
C THR A 203 5.97 -32.53 -33.88
N GLY A 204 6.71 -31.45 -34.20
CA GLY A 204 7.33 -31.21 -35.52
C GLY A 204 6.47 -30.41 -36.50
N LEU A 205 5.28 -29.93 -36.10
CA LEU A 205 4.42 -29.13 -36.95
C LEU A 205 4.96 -27.69 -37.04
N THR A 206 5.33 -27.26 -38.24
CA THR A 206 5.80 -25.88 -38.48
C THR A 206 4.63 -24.98 -38.86
N THR A 207 4.42 -23.91 -38.09
CA THR A 207 3.36 -22.93 -38.27
C THR A 207 3.91 -21.52 -38.34
N LEU A 208 3.12 -20.61 -38.90
CA LEU A 208 3.32 -19.17 -38.79
C LEU A 208 2.42 -18.64 -37.67
N GLN A 209 3.02 -18.17 -36.59
CA GLN A 209 2.31 -17.61 -35.44
C GLN A 209 2.23 -16.09 -35.56
N VAL A 210 1.03 -15.55 -35.39
CA VAL A 210 0.74 -14.12 -35.31
C VAL A 210 0.28 -13.82 -33.89
N THR A 211 0.92 -12.84 -33.26
CA THR A 211 0.51 -12.31 -31.96
C THR A 211 -0.29 -11.02 -32.16
N TYR A 212 -1.38 -10.85 -31.44
CA TYR A 212 -2.19 -9.65 -31.38
C TYR A 212 -2.20 -9.13 -29.94
N LYS A 213 -1.83 -7.85 -29.75
CA LYS A 213 -1.78 -7.20 -28.44
C LYS A 213 -2.95 -6.24 -28.30
N PRO A 214 -3.77 -6.34 -27.24
CA PRO A 214 -4.83 -5.37 -27.02
C PRO A 214 -4.21 -4.01 -26.66
N GLY A 215 -4.88 -2.91 -27.07
CA GLY A 215 -4.41 -1.55 -26.76
C GLY A 215 -4.51 -1.18 -25.27
N SER A 216 -5.29 -1.93 -24.50
CA SER A 216 -5.40 -1.87 -23.05
C SER A 216 -5.47 -3.29 -22.48
N GLN A 217 -5.18 -3.46 -21.19
CA GLN A 217 -5.37 -4.76 -20.52
C GLN A 217 -6.82 -5.25 -20.64
N TRP A 218 -7.01 -6.56 -20.71
CA TRP A 218 -8.35 -7.15 -20.67
C TRP A 218 -8.99 -6.94 -19.30
N GLN A 219 -10.31 -6.76 -19.26
CA GLN A 219 -10.99 -6.46 -17.99
C GLN A 219 -11.10 -7.73 -17.12
N PRO A 220 -10.65 -7.70 -15.85
CA PRO A 220 -10.76 -8.83 -14.94
C PRO A 220 -12.21 -9.34 -14.78
N GLY A 221 -12.41 -10.65 -14.84
CA GLY A 221 -13.73 -11.27 -14.75
C GLY A 221 -14.61 -11.18 -15.99
N HIS A 222 -14.16 -10.52 -17.05
CA HIS A 222 -14.88 -10.44 -18.31
C HIS A 222 -14.64 -11.66 -19.18
N ARG A 223 -15.59 -11.89 -20.10
CA ARG A 223 -15.50 -12.93 -21.12
C ARG A 223 -15.60 -12.32 -22.51
N TYR A 224 -14.69 -12.76 -23.37
CA TYR A 224 -14.56 -12.26 -24.73
C TYR A 224 -14.81 -13.38 -25.74
N ILE A 225 -15.23 -13.00 -26.95
CA ILE A 225 -15.24 -13.85 -28.13
C ILE A 225 -14.37 -13.22 -29.21
N ALA A 226 -13.52 -14.01 -29.84
CA ALA A 226 -12.63 -13.59 -30.90
C ALA A 226 -13.03 -14.25 -32.22
N PHE A 227 -13.04 -13.46 -33.29
CA PHE A 227 -13.30 -13.87 -34.66
C PHE A 227 -12.09 -13.52 -35.52
N LEU A 228 -11.33 -14.53 -35.91
CA LEU A 228 -10.40 -14.37 -37.03
C LEU A 228 -11.20 -14.50 -38.32
N THR A 229 -11.18 -13.49 -39.16
CA THR A 229 -11.97 -13.47 -40.39
C THR A 229 -11.17 -13.94 -41.61
N THR A 230 -11.88 -14.31 -42.67
CA THR A 230 -11.31 -14.63 -44.00
C THR A 230 -10.79 -13.39 -44.74
N ALA A 231 -10.78 -12.22 -44.08
CA ALA A 231 -10.13 -11.02 -44.58
C ALA A 231 -8.60 -11.16 -44.59
N VAL A 232 -8.03 -11.99 -43.71
CA VAL A 232 -6.61 -12.37 -43.78
C VAL A 232 -6.35 -13.02 -45.14
N ARG A 233 -5.34 -12.52 -45.84
CA ARG A 233 -4.91 -13.04 -47.14
C ARG A 233 -3.53 -13.66 -47.07
N ASP A 234 -3.31 -14.63 -47.94
CA ASP A 234 -1.96 -15.04 -48.30
C ASP A 234 -1.29 -14.00 -49.21
N GLU A 235 -0.01 -14.19 -49.51
CA GLU A 235 0.78 -13.30 -50.38
C GLU A 235 0.22 -13.19 -51.81
N LYS A 236 -0.62 -14.15 -52.22
CA LYS A 236 -1.31 -14.18 -53.52
C LYS A 236 -2.72 -13.57 -53.45
N LYS A 237 -3.06 -12.88 -52.35
CA LYS A 237 -4.36 -12.25 -52.09
C LYS A 237 -5.52 -13.25 -51.98
N ARG A 238 -5.26 -14.54 -51.75
CA ARG A 238 -6.30 -15.56 -51.51
C ARG A 238 -6.71 -15.52 -50.02
N PRO A 239 -8.00 -15.69 -49.68
CA PRO A 239 -8.44 -15.71 -48.29
C PRO A 239 -7.85 -16.92 -47.55
N VAL A 240 -7.52 -16.73 -46.28
CA VAL A 240 -7.19 -17.85 -45.39
C VAL A 240 -8.39 -18.79 -45.27
N ALA A 241 -8.10 -20.09 -45.33
CA ALA A 241 -9.11 -21.13 -45.14
C ALA A 241 -9.33 -21.44 -43.66
N ALA A 242 -10.59 -21.73 -43.31
CA ALA A 242 -10.95 -22.30 -42.02
C ALA A 242 -10.57 -23.79 -41.96
N PRO A 243 -10.06 -24.30 -40.83
CA PRO A 243 -9.78 -25.72 -40.68
C PRO A 243 -11.10 -26.51 -40.66
N LEU A 244 -11.06 -27.77 -41.09
CA LEU A 244 -12.26 -28.61 -41.22
C LEU A 244 -13.08 -28.68 -39.92
N VAL A 245 -12.39 -28.83 -38.78
CA VAL A 245 -13.01 -28.81 -37.45
C VAL A 245 -13.81 -27.53 -37.21
N MET A 246 -13.28 -26.38 -37.60
CA MET A 246 -13.97 -25.09 -37.44
C MET A 246 -15.19 -24.98 -38.35
N ASN A 247 -15.17 -25.57 -39.55
CA ASN A 247 -16.34 -25.64 -40.42
C ASN A 247 -17.49 -26.43 -39.77
N TYR A 248 -17.19 -27.51 -39.04
CA TYR A 248 -18.18 -28.22 -38.24
C TYR A 248 -18.69 -27.37 -37.06
N LEU A 249 -17.79 -26.72 -36.32
CA LEU A 249 -18.15 -25.91 -35.14
C LEU A 249 -18.98 -24.67 -35.47
N LYS A 250 -18.81 -24.09 -36.66
CA LYS A 250 -19.63 -22.94 -37.10
C LYS A 250 -20.89 -23.34 -37.86
N SER A 251 -21.12 -24.64 -38.12
CA SER A 251 -22.29 -25.13 -38.85
C SER A 251 -23.61 -24.77 -38.16
N LYS A 252 -24.61 -24.38 -38.96
CA LYS A 252 -25.99 -24.21 -38.48
C LYS A 252 -26.66 -25.55 -38.20
N GLU A 253 -26.34 -26.55 -39.04
CA GLU A 253 -26.85 -27.91 -38.95
C GLU A 253 -26.24 -28.67 -37.77
N SER A 254 -27.05 -29.55 -37.18
CA SER A 254 -26.58 -30.49 -36.15
C SER A 254 -25.63 -31.52 -36.77
N LEU A 255 -24.56 -31.87 -36.05
CA LEU A 255 -23.64 -32.94 -36.45
C LEU A 255 -24.18 -34.34 -36.09
N VAL A 256 -25.22 -34.39 -35.26
CA VAL A 256 -25.91 -35.61 -34.82
C VAL A 256 -27.41 -35.51 -35.14
N LYS A 257 -28.05 -36.57 -35.61
CA LYS A 257 -29.52 -36.62 -35.65
C LYS A 257 -30.07 -36.99 -34.28
N ASP A 258 -31.10 -36.28 -33.83
CA ASP A 258 -31.90 -36.70 -32.68
C ASP A 258 -32.63 -38.01 -33.01
N PRO A 259 -32.77 -38.95 -32.06
CA PRO A 259 -33.53 -40.17 -32.28
C PRO A 259 -35.01 -39.84 -32.54
N ASP A 260 -35.58 -40.42 -33.59
CA ASP A 260 -37.00 -40.29 -33.89
C ASP A 260 -37.81 -40.96 -32.77
N PRO A 261 -38.65 -40.21 -32.02
CA PRO A 261 -39.42 -40.77 -30.91
C PRO A 261 -40.45 -41.83 -31.36
N ASP A 262 -40.79 -41.88 -32.65
CA ASP A 262 -41.79 -42.80 -33.20
C ASP A 262 -41.17 -44.09 -33.78
N ILE A 263 -39.84 -44.22 -33.78
CA ILE A 263 -39.12 -45.40 -34.29
C ILE A 263 -38.31 -46.08 -33.17
N PRO A 264 -38.82 -47.20 -32.60
CA PRO A 264 -38.10 -47.94 -31.56
C PRO A 264 -36.81 -48.55 -32.12
N GLY A 265 -35.65 -48.02 -31.70
CA GLY A 265 -34.34 -48.56 -32.05
C GLY A 265 -33.54 -47.75 -33.08
N ASP A 266 -33.99 -46.55 -33.46
CA ASP A 266 -33.17 -45.62 -34.25
C ASP A 266 -31.95 -45.17 -33.42
N GLU A 267 -30.81 -45.80 -33.68
CA GLU A 267 -29.52 -45.36 -33.18
C GLU A 267 -29.13 -44.03 -33.85
N TYR A 268 -28.51 -43.14 -33.09
CA TYR A 268 -28.05 -41.81 -33.51
C TYR A 268 -27.34 -41.86 -34.87
N ALA A 269 -28.04 -41.54 -35.95
CA ALA A 269 -27.42 -41.45 -37.27
C ALA A 269 -26.58 -40.16 -37.34
N VAL A 270 -25.27 -40.31 -37.42
CA VAL A 270 -24.33 -39.20 -37.53
C VAL A 270 -24.27 -38.70 -38.98
N VAL A 271 -24.33 -37.39 -39.15
CA VAL A 271 -24.05 -36.77 -40.46
C VAL A 271 -22.60 -37.08 -40.77
N ALA A 272 -22.30 -37.77 -41.87
CA ALA A 272 -20.97 -38.30 -42.17
C ALA A 272 -19.85 -37.29 -41.86
N ILE A 273 -19.21 -37.48 -40.71
CA ILE A 273 -17.91 -36.91 -40.39
C ILE A 273 -16.92 -37.97 -40.83
N ASP A 274 -15.84 -37.57 -41.49
CA ASP A 274 -15.03 -38.44 -42.34
C ASP A 274 -14.19 -39.52 -41.58
N ALA A 275 -14.56 -40.04 -40.41
CA ALA A 275 -13.69 -40.87 -39.55
C ALA A 275 -13.15 -42.20 -40.13
N ARG A 276 -12.10 -42.75 -39.49
CA ARG A 276 -11.49 -44.06 -39.81
C ARG A 276 -12.47 -45.23 -39.70
N ASN A 277 -13.43 -45.12 -38.79
CA ASN A 277 -14.54 -46.07 -38.61
C ASN A 277 -15.76 -45.35 -38.03
N GLN A 278 -16.92 -46.00 -38.11
CA GLN A 278 -18.21 -45.44 -37.70
C GLN A 278 -18.24 -45.09 -36.20
N ASP A 279 -17.71 -45.94 -35.31
CA ASP A 279 -17.73 -45.73 -33.86
C ASP A 279 -16.93 -44.48 -33.42
N GLU A 280 -15.78 -44.25 -34.07
CA GLU A 280 -14.97 -43.04 -33.89
C GLU A 280 -15.66 -41.80 -34.46
N ALA A 281 -16.30 -41.92 -35.63
CA ALA A 281 -17.11 -40.86 -36.24
C ALA A 281 -18.20 -40.42 -35.26
N ASP A 282 -18.89 -41.38 -34.66
CA ASP A 282 -20.00 -41.12 -33.77
C ASP A 282 -19.55 -40.46 -32.47
N LYS A 283 -18.41 -40.89 -31.94
CA LYS A 283 -17.84 -40.27 -30.75
C LYS A 283 -17.38 -38.84 -31.02
N LEU A 284 -16.67 -38.61 -32.12
CA LEU A 284 -16.19 -37.30 -32.53
C LEU A 284 -17.35 -36.34 -32.83
N ALA A 285 -18.38 -36.78 -33.55
CA ALA A 285 -19.57 -35.98 -33.84
C ALA A 285 -20.29 -35.50 -32.59
N ARG A 286 -20.47 -36.38 -31.60
CA ARG A 286 -21.09 -36.01 -30.32
C ARG A 286 -20.25 -35.01 -29.52
N GLU A 287 -18.93 -35.10 -29.62
CA GLU A 287 -18.00 -34.20 -28.94
C GLU A 287 -17.94 -32.83 -29.62
N LEU A 288 -17.84 -32.78 -30.95
CA LEU A 288 -17.92 -31.55 -31.74
C LEU A 288 -19.29 -30.88 -31.61
N GLU A 289 -20.38 -31.65 -31.55
CA GLU A 289 -21.72 -31.11 -31.36
C GLU A 289 -21.86 -30.37 -30.04
N ALA A 290 -21.26 -30.87 -28.96
CA ALA A 290 -21.30 -30.20 -27.66
C ALA A 290 -20.61 -28.81 -27.71
N ILE A 291 -19.51 -28.70 -28.45
CA ILE A 291 -18.80 -27.42 -28.64
C ILE A 291 -19.57 -26.52 -29.61
N ARG A 292 -20.11 -27.07 -30.71
CA ARG A 292 -20.95 -26.35 -31.66
C ARG A 292 -22.15 -25.71 -30.95
N LEU A 293 -22.83 -26.46 -30.09
CA LEU A 293 -23.96 -25.96 -29.29
C LEU A 293 -23.57 -24.90 -28.27
N SER A 294 -22.33 -24.88 -27.78
CA SER A 294 -21.87 -23.82 -26.87
C SER A 294 -21.55 -22.52 -27.60
N LEU A 295 -21.05 -22.60 -28.85
CA LEU A 295 -20.76 -21.45 -29.70
C LEU A 295 -22.00 -20.91 -30.43
N LYS A 296 -22.95 -21.78 -30.77
CA LYS A 296 -24.15 -21.46 -31.56
C LYS A 296 -24.89 -20.20 -31.09
N PRO A 297 -25.17 -19.98 -29.79
CA PRO A 297 -25.93 -18.81 -29.33
C PRO A 297 -25.20 -17.50 -29.66
N PHE A 298 -23.87 -17.49 -29.53
CA PHE A 298 -23.05 -16.33 -29.87
C PHE A 298 -23.04 -16.12 -31.38
N LEU A 299 -22.80 -17.17 -32.17
CA LEU A 299 -22.78 -17.09 -33.63
C LEU A 299 -24.13 -16.62 -34.20
N ASP A 300 -25.24 -17.10 -33.64
CA ASP A 300 -26.58 -16.65 -34.04
C ASP A 300 -26.80 -15.17 -33.70
N TYR A 301 -26.36 -14.72 -32.52
CA TYR A 301 -26.44 -13.33 -32.10
C TYR A 301 -25.69 -12.40 -33.08
N PHE A 302 -24.42 -12.70 -33.37
CA PHE A 302 -23.60 -11.86 -34.27
C PHE A 302 -24.07 -11.93 -35.73
N GLU A 303 -24.61 -13.05 -36.20
CA GLU A 303 -25.12 -13.15 -37.57
C GLU A 303 -26.45 -12.40 -37.75
N ALA A 304 -27.28 -12.35 -36.69
CA ALA A 304 -28.60 -11.73 -36.67
C ALA A 304 -28.59 -10.21 -36.43
N ASP A 305 -27.44 -9.60 -36.16
CA ASP A 305 -27.33 -8.15 -35.94
C ASP A 305 -27.78 -7.35 -37.17
N SER A 306 -29.06 -6.95 -37.14
CA SER A 306 -29.74 -6.21 -38.20
C SER A 306 -29.30 -4.76 -38.31
N ARG A 307 -28.68 -4.20 -37.26
CA ARG A 307 -28.08 -2.86 -37.28
C ARG A 307 -26.72 -2.84 -37.98
N GLY A 308 -26.12 -4.01 -38.19
CA GLY A 308 -24.89 -4.20 -38.98
C GLY A 308 -23.61 -3.69 -38.30
N GLN A 309 -23.68 -3.16 -37.09
CA GLN A 309 -22.52 -2.58 -36.40
C GLN A 309 -21.55 -3.66 -35.93
N ASN A 310 -22.07 -4.76 -35.37
CA ASN A 310 -21.28 -5.86 -34.81
C ASN A 310 -21.36 -7.13 -35.66
N ARG A 311 -22.03 -7.07 -36.82
CA ARG A 311 -22.35 -8.27 -37.62
C ARG A 311 -21.10 -9.03 -38.07
N VAL A 312 -21.08 -10.34 -37.82
CA VAL A 312 -20.08 -11.29 -38.33
C VAL A 312 -20.82 -12.52 -38.85
N THR A 313 -20.67 -12.84 -40.13
CA THR A 313 -21.35 -14.01 -40.73
C THR A 313 -20.46 -15.25 -40.74
N ARG A 314 -21.05 -16.44 -40.66
CA ARG A 314 -20.30 -17.71 -40.54
C ARG A 314 -19.35 -18.00 -41.71
N ASP A 315 -19.66 -17.51 -42.90
CA ASP A 315 -18.79 -17.60 -44.09
C ASP A 315 -17.55 -16.70 -43.98
N GLN A 316 -17.61 -15.62 -43.20
CA GLN A 316 -16.48 -14.74 -42.92
C GLN A 316 -15.53 -15.30 -41.85
N ILE A 317 -15.92 -16.33 -41.09
CA ILE A 317 -15.15 -16.83 -39.95
C ILE A 317 -14.10 -17.86 -40.41
N ALA A 318 -12.83 -17.56 -40.20
CA ALA A 318 -11.72 -18.51 -40.30
C ALA A 318 -11.52 -19.28 -38.97
N LEU A 319 -11.52 -18.57 -37.83
CA LEU A 319 -11.52 -19.14 -36.48
C LEU A 319 -12.47 -18.36 -35.57
N VAL A 320 -13.13 -19.06 -34.65
CA VAL A 320 -13.89 -18.46 -33.55
C VAL A 320 -13.61 -19.19 -32.25
N TRP A 321 -13.40 -18.45 -31.16
CA TRP A 321 -13.24 -19.01 -29.82
C TRP A 321 -13.60 -17.97 -28.75
N THR A 322 -13.83 -18.43 -27.53
CA THR A 322 -14.04 -17.56 -26.37
C THR A 322 -12.87 -17.65 -25.42
N PHE A 323 -12.65 -16.60 -24.63
CA PHE A 323 -11.70 -16.61 -23.53
C PHE A 323 -12.18 -15.73 -22.38
N SER A 324 -11.83 -16.14 -21.16
CA SER A 324 -12.20 -15.46 -19.92
C SER A 324 -10.95 -14.92 -19.23
N ILE A 325 -11.11 -13.81 -18.51
CA ILE A 325 -10.04 -13.19 -17.73
C ILE A 325 -10.24 -13.50 -16.24
N THR A 326 -9.14 -13.80 -15.56
CA THR A 326 -9.13 -14.15 -14.14
C THR A 326 -9.81 -13.08 -13.29
N ARG A 327 -10.51 -13.53 -12.25
CA ARG A 327 -11.10 -12.65 -11.22
C ARG A 327 -10.21 -12.47 -10.02
N TYR A 328 -9.09 -13.20 -9.97
CA TYR A 328 -8.18 -13.13 -8.84
C TYR A 328 -7.60 -11.72 -8.73
N PRO A 329 -7.52 -11.15 -7.50
CA PRO A 329 -6.77 -9.93 -7.30
C PRO A 329 -5.31 -10.19 -7.68
N LEU A 330 -4.70 -9.24 -8.40
CA LEU A 330 -3.32 -9.38 -8.90
C LEU A 330 -2.41 -8.36 -8.26
N VAL A 331 -1.19 -8.76 -7.90
CA VAL A 331 -0.09 -7.84 -7.60
C VAL A 331 0.50 -7.33 -8.90
N VAL A 332 0.39 -6.03 -9.14
CA VAL A 332 0.77 -5.39 -10.40
C VAL A 332 2.27 -5.13 -10.41
N PHE A 333 2.91 -5.54 -11.52
CA PHE A 333 4.26 -5.15 -11.87
C PHE A 333 4.24 -4.63 -13.31
N ASP A 334 4.18 -3.32 -13.44
CA ASP A 334 4.22 -2.58 -14.70
C ASP A 334 5.33 -1.54 -14.63
N ALA A 335 6.53 -1.96 -15.04
CA ALA A 335 7.71 -1.11 -15.02
C ALA A 335 7.66 0.04 -16.05
N ASP A 336 6.82 -0.05 -17.08
CA ASP A 336 6.73 0.96 -18.13
C ASP A 336 5.91 2.17 -17.69
N HIS A 337 4.92 1.94 -16.82
CA HIS A 337 4.11 3.00 -16.21
C HIS A 337 4.51 3.30 -14.76
N GLY A 338 5.59 2.69 -14.25
CA GLY A 338 6.08 2.90 -12.88
C GLY A 338 5.16 2.34 -11.78
N VAL A 339 4.25 1.42 -12.12
CA VAL A 339 3.34 0.77 -11.17
C VAL A 339 3.92 -0.59 -10.78
N ILE A 340 4.89 -0.57 -9.88
CA ILE A 340 5.57 -1.76 -9.36
C ILE A 340 5.47 -1.78 -7.83
N PRO A 341 5.72 -2.93 -7.17
CA PRO A 341 5.97 -2.93 -5.74
C PRO A 341 7.12 -1.99 -5.41
N MET A 342 7.00 -1.18 -4.36
CA MET A 342 7.99 -0.17 -3.96
C MET A 342 8.28 -0.29 -2.46
N PRO A 343 9.51 -0.07 -1.99
CA PRO A 343 10.74 0.15 -2.75
C PRO A 343 11.16 -1.08 -3.58
N ASN A 344 11.96 -0.88 -4.63
CA ASN A 344 12.40 -1.95 -5.53
C ASN A 344 13.70 -1.62 -6.28
N ASP A 345 14.65 -2.56 -6.24
CA ASP A 345 15.93 -2.46 -6.95
C ASP A 345 15.79 -2.60 -8.48
N ALA A 346 14.59 -2.86 -9.01
CA ALA A 346 14.30 -2.64 -10.43
C ALA A 346 14.56 -1.19 -10.86
N LEU A 347 14.52 -0.24 -9.92
CA LEU A 347 14.89 1.17 -10.09
C LEU A 347 16.32 1.46 -9.62
N ARG A 348 17.19 0.46 -9.50
CA ARG A 348 18.59 0.64 -9.10
C ARG A 348 19.50 0.25 -10.25
N ASP A 349 20.30 1.19 -10.72
CA ASP A 349 21.26 0.96 -11.80
C ASP A 349 22.43 0.11 -11.27
N ALA A 350 22.63 -1.05 -11.88
CA ALA A 350 23.63 -2.01 -11.44
C ALA A 350 25.08 -1.53 -11.67
N SER A 351 25.30 -0.57 -12.58
CA SER A 351 26.64 -0.08 -12.92
C SER A 351 27.14 1.02 -11.98
N THR A 352 26.22 1.89 -11.54
CA THR A 352 26.50 3.01 -10.64
C THR A 352 26.21 2.68 -9.18
N GLY A 353 25.35 1.68 -8.93
CA GLY A 353 24.85 1.36 -7.60
C GLY A 353 23.89 2.41 -7.04
N ARG A 354 23.37 3.31 -7.87
CA ARG A 354 22.42 4.35 -7.49
C ARG A 354 21.02 4.04 -7.97
N LEU A 355 20.05 4.70 -7.37
CA LEU A 355 18.69 4.69 -7.90
C LEU A 355 18.66 5.41 -9.26
N ALA A 356 17.72 5.00 -10.10
CA ALA A 356 17.53 5.48 -11.47
C ALA A 356 16.02 5.55 -11.74
N PHE A 357 15.39 6.58 -11.19
CA PHE A 357 13.99 6.89 -11.40
C PHE A 357 13.77 7.47 -12.81
N PRO A 358 12.59 7.26 -13.42
CA PRO A 358 12.28 7.79 -14.74
C PRO A 358 12.08 9.31 -14.68
N LEU A 359 13.15 10.07 -14.90
CA LEU A 359 13.12 11.53 -14.95
C LEU A 359 12.20 12.04 -16.08
N PRO A 360 11.43 13.13 -15.87
CA PRO A 360 10.69 13.77 -16.94
C PRO A 360 11.60 14.18 -18.11
N GLU A 361 11.06 14.15 -19.34
CA GLU A 361 11.82 14.46 -20.55
C GLU A 361 12.50 15.85 -20.46
N GLY A 362 13.79 15.91 -20.76
CA GLY A 362 14.59 17.15 -20.75
C GLY A 362 15.15 17.56 -19.39
N VAL A 363 14.80 16.86 -18.30
CA VAL A 363 15.36 17.12 -16.96
C VAL A 363 16.82 16.66 -16.88
N ARG A 364 17.67 17.50 -16.29
CA ARG A 364 19.05 17.18 -15.92
C ARG A 364 19.29 17.62 -14.48
N CYS A 365 19.63 16.69 -13.60
CA CYS A 365 19.70 16.94 -12.16
C CYS A 365 20.80 17.92 -11.75
N GLU A 366 21.83 18.09 -12.59
CA GLU A 366 22.88 19.08 -12.42
C GLU A 366 22.47 20.52 -12.80
N ASP A 367 21.31 20.70 -13.45
CA ASP A 367 20.83 22.00 -13.94
C ASP A 367 19.37 22.25 -13.52
N ALA A 368 19.22 22.94 -12.39
CA ALA A 368 17.91 23.27 -11.82
C ALA A 368 16.99 24.07 -12.77
N SER A 369 17.55 24.76 -13.78
CA SER A 369 16.73 25.49 -14.76
C SER A 369 15.91 24.55 -15.65
N THR A 370 16.34 23.30 -15.80
CA THR A 370 15.58 22.27 -16.55
C THR A 370 14.31 21.86 -15.82
N ILE A 371 14.33 21.80 -14.48
CA ILE A 371 13.15 21.54 -13.66
C ILE A 371 12.19 22.73 -13.74
N GLU A 372 12.71 23.96 -13.68
CA GLU A 372 11.86 25.17 -13.79
C GLU A 372 11.18 25.32 -15.15
N ALA A 373 11.75 24.72 -16.20
CA ALA A 373 11.16 24.69 -17.53
C ALA A 373 9.95 23.73 -17.64
N LEU A 374 9.77 22.81 -16.69
CA LEU A 374 8.63 21.91 -16.68
C LEU A 374 7.32 22.66 -16.35
N PRO A 375 6.17 22.11 -16.79
CA PRO A 375 4.86 22.51 -16.26
C PRO A 375 4.88 22.46 -14.73
N GLU A 376 4.22 23.41 -14.07
CA GLU A 376 4.22 23.57 -12.60
C GLU A 376 3.97 22.25 -11.85
N GLU A 377 3.00 21.46 -12.30
CA GLU A 377 2.60 20.18 -11.72
C GLU A 377 3.67 19.09 -11.86
N ALA A 378 4.55 19.18 -12.86
CA ALA A 378 5.62 18.19 -13.10
C ALA A 378 6.93 18.52 -12.37
N ARG A 379 7.08 19.76 -11.85
CA ARG A 379 8.34 20.22 -11.24
C ARG A 379 8.73 19.41 -10.01
N ILE A 380 7.75 19.08 -9.17
CA ILE A 380 8.00 18.29 -7.96
C ILE A 380 8.48 16.88 -8.29
N GLN A 381 7.96 16.27 -9.36
CA GLN A 381 8.41 14.95 -9.81
C GLN A 381 9.87 15.01 -10.26
N GLY A 382 10.24 16.01 -11.07
CA GLY A 382 11.63 16.21 -11.49
C GLY A 382 12.59 16.45 -10.32
N ASP A 383 12.23 17.35 -9.41
CA ASP A 383 13.01 17.69 -8.21
C ASP A 383 13.22 16.48 -7.29
N PHE A 384 12.13 15.76 -6.99
CA PHE A 384 12.16 14.61 -6.11
C PHE A 384 12.91 13.43 -6.73
N PHE A 385 12.71 13.13 -8.02
CA PHE A 385 13.43 12.04 -8.68
C PHE A 385 14.92 12.33 -8.79
N CYS A 386 15.32 13.59 -9.01
CA CYS A 386 16.73 13.97 -8.95
C CYS A 386 17.35 13.76 -7.56
N PHE A 387 16.59 13.99 -6.48
CA PHE A 387 17.04 13.64 -5.14
C PHE A 387 17.19 12.13 -4.95
N MET A 388 16.22 11.35 -5.43
CA MET A 388 16.24 9.89 -5.33
C MET A 388 17.41 9.27 -6.13
N ASP A 389 17.69 9.75 -7.34
CA ASP A 389 18.80 9.31 -8.19
C ASP A 389 20.18 9.56 -7.58
N ALA A 390 20.27 10.50 -6.62
CA ALA A 390 21.50 10.73 -5.87
C ALA A 390 21.76 9.67 -4.78
N GLN A 391 20.76 8.88 -4.41
CA GLN A 391 20.84 7.86 -3.36
C GLN A 391 21.34 6.52 -3.90
N ASP A 392 21.96 5.72 -3.02
CA ASP A 392 22.44 4.37 -3.31
C ASP A 392 21.45 3.26 -2.91
N GLY A 393 20.32 3.65 -2.31
CA GLY A 393 19.24 2.80 -1.85
C GLY A 393 18.06 3.61 -1.29
N PHE A 394 17.07 2.91 -0.76
CA PHE A 394 15.83 3.48 -0.21
C PHE A 394 15.94 3.79 1.29
N ASP A 395 15.01 4.58 1.84
CA ASP A 395 15.04 5.00 3.26
C ASP A 395 14.90 3.79 4.21
N ALA A 396 15.62 3.84 5.34
CA ALA A 396 15.63 2.82 6.38
C ALA A 396 14.28 2.68 7.14
N VAL A 397 13.38 3.66 7.01
CA VAL A 397 11.99 3.56 7.53
C VAL A 397 10.95 3.27 6.45
N SER A 398 11.36 2.90 5.23
CA SER A 398 10.41 2.68 4.12
C SER A 398 9.43 1.54 4.39
N SER A 399 8.13 1.84 4.34
CA SER A 399 7.12 0.80 4.18
C SER A 399 7.15 0.22 2.76
N VAL A 400 6.87 -1.08 2.62
CA VAL A 400 6.81 -1.76 1.32
C VAL A 400 5.38 -1.84 0.82
N THR A 401 5.11 -1.26 -0.34
CA THR A 401 3.79 -1.17 -0.97
C THR A 401 3.72 -2.09 -2.18
N PHE A 402 2.66 -2.90 -2.25
CA PHE A 402 2.34 -3.79 -3.36
C PHE A 402 1.05 -3.33 -4.02
N PRO A 403 1.11 -2.68 -5.20
CA PRO A 403 -0.09 -2.31 -5.94
C PRO A 403 -0.92 -3.54 -6.30
N VAL A 404 -2.24 -3.47 -6.10
CA VAL A 404 -3.17 -4.57 -6.41
C VAL A 404 -4.30 -4.11 -7.33
N THR A 405 -4.73 -5.00 -8.23
CA THR A 405 -5.89 -4.73 -9.10
C THR A 405 -7.22 -4.70 -8.33
N ALA A 406 -7.25 -5.33 -7.16
CA ALA A 406 -8.43 -5.42 -6.32
C ALA A 406 -8.01 -5.72 -4.87
N ALA A 407 -8.66 -5.08 -3.89
CA ALA A 407 -8.34 -5.29 -2.47
C ALA A 407 -8.57 -6.76 -2.05
N PRO A 408 -7.61 -7.44 -1.41
CA PRO A 408 -7.86 -8.68 -0.67
C PRO A 408 -8.60 -8.38 0.64
N ASP A 409 -9.14 -9.41 1.27
CA ASP A 409 -9.80 -9.27 2.57
C ASP A 409 -8.77 -9.05 3.67
N ALA A 410 -8.98 -8.03 4.50
CA ALA A 410 -8.08 -7.67 5.59
C ALA A 410 -7.82 -8.81 6.59
N SER A 411 -8.77 -9.74 6.75
CA SER A 411 -8.62 -10.94 7.60
C SER A 411 -7.57 -11.93 7.08
N THR A 412 -7.17 -11.83 5.82
CA THR A 412 -6.11 -12.67 5.22
C THR A 412 -4.72 -12.07 5.33
N LEU A 413 -4.61 -10.78 5.71
CA LEU A 413 -3.36 -10.06 5.92
C LEU A 413 -2.80 -10.35 7.33
N VAL A 414 -2.47 -11.61 7.57
CA VAL A 414 -1.86 -12.07 8.83
C VAL A 414 -0.33 -12.14 8.71
N PRO A 415 0.43 -12.07 9.82
CA PRO A 415 1.91 -12.04 9.79
C PRO A 415 2.58 -13.24 9.11
N ASP A 416 1.90 -14.38 8.98
CA ASP A 416 2.43 -15.55 8.26
C ASP A 416 2.34 -15.42 6.75
N ASN A 417 1.47 -14.53 6.26
CA ASN A 417 1.16 -14.39 4.84
C ASN A 417 1.89 -13.22 4.16
N ALA A 418 2.43 -12.28 4.94
CA ALA A 418 3.13 -11.10 4.48
C ALA A 418 4.35 -10.88 5.38
N LYS A 419 5.55 -10.98 4.79
CA LYS A 419 6.81 -10.99 5.54
C LYS A 419 7.88 -10.13 4.87
N LEU A 420 8.85 -9.71 5.66
CA LEU A 420 10.04 -9.00 5.22
C LEU A 420 11.26 -9.75 5.74
N PHE A 421 12.25 -9.95 4.88
CA PHE A 421 13.49 -10.63 5.21
C PHE A 421 14.68 -9.73 4.89
N ASP A 422 15.65 -9.69 5.79
CA ASP A 422 17.01 -9.28 5.46
C ASP A 422 17.70 -10.41 4.70
N VAL A 423 18.02 -10.16 3.43
CA VAL A 423 18.65 -11.12 2.50
C VAL A 423 20.10 -10.75 2.20
N THR A 424 20.70 -9.86 3.01
CA THR A 424 22.10 -9.45 2.86
C THR A 424 23.06 -10.63 3.01
N ALA A 425 22.73 -11.56 3.91
CA ALA A 425 23.46 -12.81 4.12
C ALA A 425 22.52 -14.01 3.95
N SER A 426 23.11 -15.20 3.83
CA SER A 426 22.39 -16.47 3.82
C SER A 426 22.72 -17.25 5.10
N PRO A 427 21.73 -17.76 5.86
CA PRO A 427 20.30 -17.73 5.56
C PRO A 427 19.68 -16.33 5.74
N ALA A 428 18.57 -16.07 5.04
CA ALA A 428 17.79 -14.86 5.21
C ALA A 428 17.25 -14.76 6.64
N VAL A 429 17.21 -13.55 7.20
CA VAL A 429 16.73 -13.28 8.55
C VAL A 429 15.39 -12.56 8.48
N GLU A 430 14.33 -13.15 9.05
CA GLU A 430 13.01 -12.49 9.11
C GLU A 430 13.08 -11.22 9.98
N VAL A 431 12.56 -10.12 9.46
CA VAL A 431 12.38 -8.87 10.22
C VAL A 431 11.15 -9.03 11.11
N SER A 432 11.33 -8.89 12.42
CA SER A 432 10.23 -8.95 13.38
C SER A 432 9.34 -7.69 13.32
N ASP A 433 8.10 -7.81 13.80
CA ASP A 433 7.17 -6.68 13.99
C ASP A 433 6.83 -5.89 12.71
N VAL A 434 6.63 -6.59 11.60
CA VAL A 434 6.11 -6.02 10.35
C VAL A 434 4.59 -6.06 10.35
N LYS A 435 3.95 -4.90 10.16
CA LYS A 435 2.50 -4.79 10.05
C LYS A 435 2.08 -4.83 8.60
N ALA A 436 1.26 -5.80 8.22
CA ALA A 436 0.59 -5.83 6.93
C ALA A 436 -0.80 -5.18 7.02
N GLN A 437 -1.12 -4.28 6.09
CA GLN A 437 -2.40 -3.59 6.03
C GLN A 437 -2.77 -3.21 4.60
N LEU A 438 -4.02 -2.83 4.35
CA LEU A 438 -4.41 -2.20 3.09
C LEU A 438 -4.07 -0.70 3.15
N SER A 439 -3.72 -0.13 2.00
CA SER A 439 -3.75 1.32 1.82
C SER A 439 -5.16 1.87 2.04
N LEU A 440 -5.28 3.15 2.38
CA LEU A 440 -6.57 3.80 2.66
C LEU A 440 -7.56 3.72 1.50
N ASP A 441 -7.06 3.72 0.26
CA ASP A 441 -7.87 3.58 -0.97
C ASP A 441 -8.11 2.13 -1.39
N GLY A 442 -7.54 1.15 -0.66
CA GLY A 442 -7.65 -0.28 -0.93
C GLY A 442 -6.91 -0.74 -2.20
N ARG A 443 -6.05 0.10 -2.79
CA ARG A 443 -5.32 -0.19 -4.03
C ARG A 443 -3.95 -0.81 -3.83
N ALA A 444 -3.49 -0.95 -2.59
CA ALA A 444 -2.23 -1.61 -2.29
C ALA A 444 -2.26 -2.38 -0.97
N VAL A 445 -1.41 -3.40 -0.87
CA VAL A 445 -1.01 -4.01 0.40
C VAL A 445 0.28 -3.34 0.87
N VAL A 446 0.30 -2.84 2.10
CA VAL A 446 1.44 -2.13 2.71
C VAL A 446 2.02 -2.97 3.84
N LEU A 447 3.32 -3.21 3.81
CA LEU A 447 4.12 -3.84 4.86
C LEU A 447 4.95 -2.77 5.55
N ASP A 448 4.62 -2.49 6.81
CA ASP A 448 5.23 -1.42 7.59
C ASP A 448 6.14 -2.00 8.67
N PRO A 449 7.48 -1.91 8.53
CA PRO A 449 8.40 -2.34 9.56
C PRO A 449 8.40 -1.33 10.72
N LYS A 450 8.14 -1.80 11.95
CA LYS A 450 8.14 -0.90 13.13
C LYS A 450 9.53 -0.38 13.53
N GLY A 451 10.59 -1.12 13.18
CA GLY A 451 11.96 -0.77 13.49
C GLY A 451 12.73 -0.26 12.27
N LEU A 452 13.88 0.37 12.52
CA LEU A 452 14.79 0.78 11.45
C LEU A 452 15.35 -0.45 10.72
N LEU A 453 15.26 -0.42 9.39
CA LEU A 453 16.03 -1.31 8.55
C LEU A 453 17.51 -0.91 8.60
N VAL A 454 18.40 -1.87 8.42
CA VAL A 454 19.83 -1.67 8.57
C VAL A 454 20.38 -0.97 7.31
N PRO A 455 21.13 0.14 7.43
CA PRO A 455 21.73 0.82 6.30
C PRO A 455 22.65 -0.07 5.47
N GLY A 456 22.56 0.05 4.14
CA GLY A 456 23.35 -0.75 3.19
C GLY A 456 22.94 -2.23 3.09
N HIS A 457 21.97 -2.69 3.88
CA HIS A 457 21.44 -4.04 3.77
C HIS A 457 20.43 -4.16 2.63
N ARG A 458 20.22 -5.40 2.17
CA ARG A 458 19.30 -5.77 1.12
C ARG A 458 18.15 -6.57 1.73
N TYR A 459 16.92 -6.23 1.35
CA TYR A 459 15.71 -6.82 1.90
C TYR A 459 14.83 -7.42 0.80
N ALA A 460 14.08 -8.46 1.15
CA ALA A 460 13.06 -9.07 0.32
C ALA A 460 11.72 -9.09 1.08
N ALA A 461 10.75 -8.35 0.57
CA ALA A 461 9.37 -8.39 1.04
C ALA A 461 8.58 -9.37 0.19
N ILE A 462 7.73 -10.17 0.84
CA ILE A 462 6.91 -11.19 0.17
C ILE A 462 5.45 -11.12 0.60
N LEU A 463 4.57 -11.40 -0.36
CA LEU A 463 3.16 -11.71 -0.19
C LEU A 463 2.92 -13.12 -0.72
N VAL A 464 2.25 -13.99 0.04
CA VAL A 464 1.90 -15.34 -0.42
C VAL A 464 0.43 -15.47 -0.80
N ASN A 465 0.12 -16.48 -1.61
CA ASN A 465 -1.21 -16.69 -2.21
C ASN A 465 -2.31 -17.15 -1.24
N GLN A 466 -2.01 -17.30 0.05
CA GLN A 466 -2.99 -17.41 1.13
C GLN A 466 -3.66 -16.06 1.46
N ILE A 467 -3.09 -14.94 0.99
CA ILE A 467 -3.79 -13.64 0.92
C ILE A 467 -4.82 -13.72 -0.21
N GLY A 468 -6.01 -13.17 -0.02
CA GLY A 468 -7.04 -13.21 -1.06
C GLY A 468 -8.39 -12.71 -0.60
N ARG A 469 -9.43 -13.00 -1.38
CA ARG A 469 -10.83 -12.74 -1.02
C ARG A 469 -11.51 -14.02 -0.57
N GLN A 470 -12.22 -13.97 0.56
CA GLN A 470 -12.96 -15.07 1.15
C GLN A 470 -14.13 -15.51 0.27
N ALA A 471 -14.46 -16.80 0.37
CA ALA A 471 -15.66 -17.35 -0.25
C ALA A 471 -16.92 -16.85 0.50
N GLY A 472 -18.01 -16.50 -0.22
CA GLY A 472 -19.29 -16.27 0.47
C GLY A 472 -20.31 -15.33 -0.17
N THR A 473 -20.05 -14.72 -1.33
CA THR A 473 -21.06 -13.95 -2.08
C THR A 473 -21.61 -14.76 -3.25
N GLU A 474 -22.81 -14.43 -3.75
CA GLU A 474 -23.37 -15.06 -4.98
C GLU A 474 -22.38 -14.97 -6.16
N ASP A 475 -21.57 -13.91 -6.18
CA ASP A 475 -20.55 -13.66 -7.20
C ASP A 475 -19.24 -14.44 -6.99
N HIS A 476 -18.92 -14.86 -5.74
CA HIS A 476 -17.64 -15.46 -5.34
C HIS A 476 -17.85 -16.70 -4.45
N PRO A 477 -18.18 -17.86 -5.06
CA PRO A 477 -18.45 -19.10 -4.33
C PRO A 477 -17.20 -19.79 -3.76
N GLU A 478 -16.00 -19.38 -4.17
CA GLU A 478 -14.72 -19.97 -3.78
C GLU A 478 -13.71 -18.88 -3.39
N PHE A 479 -12.69 -19.25 -2.61
CA PHE A 479 -11.59 -18.36 -2.23
C PHE A 479 -10.81 -17.90 -3.47
N GLN A 480 -10.56 -16.60 -3.60
CA GLN A 480 -9.79 -16.03 -4.70
C GLN A 480 -8.41 -15.60 -4.20
N PRO A 481 -7.35 -16.39 -4.46
CA PRO A 481 -6.01 -16.08 -4.01
C PRO A 481 -5.47 -14.85 -4.72
N LEU A 482 -4.76 -14.00 -3.98
CA LEU A 482 -3.89 -12.99 -4.53
C LEU A 482 -2.84 -13.69 -5.40
N SER A 483 -2.66 -13.20 -6.62
CA SER A 483 -1.78 -13.81 -7.63
C SER A 483 -0.85 -12.75 -8.24
N PRO A 484 0.29 -13.14 -8.83
CA PRO A 484 1.15 -12.17 -9.51
C PRO A 484 0.54 -11.75 -10.86
N SER A 485 0.84 -10.54 -11.31
CA SER A 485 0.74 -10.17 -12.74
C SER A 485 1.71 -10.99 -13.60
N THR A 486 1.48 -11.04 -14.91
CA THR A 486 2.33 -11.84 -15.82
C THR A 486 3.82 -11.47 -15.74
N PRO A 487 4.23 -10.18 -15.75
CA PRO A 487 5.63 -9.80 -15.59
C PRO A 487 6.23 -10.27 -14.25
N LEU A 488 5.50 -10.14 -13.15
CA LEU A 488 5.97 -10.57 -11.83
C LEU A 488 6.10 -12.10 -11.74
N ALA A 489 5.21 -12.85 -12.40
CA ALA A 489 5.31 -14.30 -12.51
C ALA A 489 6.55 -14.74 -13.29
N LEU A 490 6.94 -14.00 -14.34
CA LEU A 490 8.16 -14.25 -15.12
C LEU A 490 9.43 -13.97 -14.30
N LEU A 491 9.43 -12.91 -13.51
CA LEU A 491 10.56 -12.55 -12.61
C LEU A 491 10.79 -13.58 -11.50
N ARG A 492 9.79 -14.39 -11.18
CA ARG A 492 9.85 -15.46 -10.17
C ARG A 492 10.56 -16.72 -10.65
N LEU A 493 10.63 -16.93 -11.97
CA LEU A 493 11.08 -18.20 -12.55
C LEU A 493 12.54 -18.50 -12.20
N THR A 494 12.83 -19.77 -12.01
CA THR A 494 14.18 -20.29 -11.85
C THR A 494 14.88 -20.46 -13.19
N THR A 495 14.12 -20.75 -14.24
CA THR A 495 14.61 -20.90 -15.61
C THR A 495 14.86 -19.54 -16.28
N PRO A 496 15.99 -19.34 -16.98
CA PRO A 496 16.24 -18.13 -17.76
C PRO A 496 15.17 -17.83 -18.83
N LEU A 497 14.86 -16.55 -19.02
CA LEU A 497 13.91 -16.07 -20.04
C LEU A 497 14.56 -15.92 -21.42
N THR A 498 15.89 -16.04 -21.51
CA THR A 498 16.66 -15.99 -22.76
C THR A 498 17.48 -17.25 -22.99
N LYS A 499 17.71 -17.58 -24.26
CA LYS A 499 18.58 -18.65 -24.73
C LYS A 499 19.36 -18.13 -25.93
N GLU A 500 20.69 -18.09 -25.82
CA GLU A 500 21.58 -17.56 -26.88
C GLU A 500 21.22 -16.13 -27.33
N GLY A 501 20.80 -15.28 -26.39
CA GLY A 501 20.40 -13.90 -26.67
C GLY A 501 19.00 -13.72 -27.27
N LYS A 502 18.27 -14.80 -27.54
CA LYS A 502 16.88 -14.79 -28.01
C LYS A 502 15.90 -15.14 -26.89
N SER A 503 14.64 -14.77 -27.06
CA SER A 503 13.55 -15.15 -26.15
C SER A 503 13.43 -16.68 -26.04
N ALA A 504 13.42 -17.19 -24.81
CA ALA A 504 13.10 -18.59 -24.52
C ALA A 504 11.59 -18.89 -24.60
N MET A 505 10.77 -17.87 -24.81
CA MET A 505 9.31 -17.95 -24.97
C MET A 505 8.86 -17.17 -26.21
N PRO A 506 9.30 -17.57 -27.41
CA PRO A 506 8.96 -16.87 -28.64
C PRO A 506 7.43 -16.83 -28.82
N GLY A 507 6.90 -15.65 -29.14
CA GLY A 507 5.46 -15.39 -29.26
C GLY A 507 4.78 -14.91 -27.99
N THR A 508 5.37 -15.15 -26.81
CA THR A 508 4.96 -14.53 -25.53
C THR A 508 5.78 -13.27 -25.26
N LEU A 509 7.11 -13.38 -25.38
CA LEU A 509 8.05 -12.27 -25.18
C LEU A 509 8.82 -11.99 -26.46
N SER A 510 8.99 -10.71 -26.78
CA SER A 510 9.98 -10.29 -27.78
C SER A 510 11.40 -10.55 -27.25
N ASP A 511 12.40 -10.59 -28.14
CA ASP A 511 13.80 -10.73 -27.72
C ASP A 511 14.23 -9.60 -26.77
N GLN A 512 13.77 -8.37 -27.03
CA GLN A 512 14.07 -7.21 -26.19
C GLN A 512 13.42 -7.32 -24.80
N ASP A 513 12.12 -7.67 -24.74
CA ASP A 513 11.41 -7.82 -23.47
C ASP A 513 12.00 -8.97 -22.63
N ALA A 514 12.36 -10.08 -23.29
CA ALA A 514 12.99 -11.22 -22.64
C ALA A 514 14.35 -10.85 -22.06
N GLN A 515 15.19 -10.10 -22.79
CA GLN A 515 16.48 -9.62 -22.29
C GLN A 515 16.33 -8.68 -21.09
N ARG A 516 15.39 -7.72 -21.15
CA ARG A 516 15.13 -6.79 -20.06
C ARG A 516 14.64 -7.52 -18.80
N LEU A 517 13.65 -8.39 -18.93
CA LEU A 517 13.12 -9.17 -17.81
C LEU A 517 14.15 -10.18 -17.28
N GLU A 518 14.98 -10.76 -18.14
CA GLU A 518 16.04 -11.69 -17.69
C GLU A 518 17.09 -10.97 -16.84
N ALA A 519 17.48 -9.75 -17.21
CA ALA A 519 18.39 -8.95 -16.40
C ALA A 519 17.83 -8.71 -14.99
N MET A 520 16.55 -8.34 -14.89
CA MET A 520 15.85 -8.18 -13.62
C MET A 520 15.73 -9.48 -12.83
N ARG A 521 15.24 -10.56 -13.48
CA ARG A 521 15.07 -11.90 -12.87
C ARG A 521 16.40 -12.43 -12.35
N SER A 522 17.48 -12.32 -13.12
CA SER A 522 18.81 -12.76 -12.71
C SER A 522 19.35 -11.95 -11.52
N ALA A 523 19.05 -10.65 -11.44
CA ALA A 523 19.51 -9.79 -10.35
C ALA A 523 18.87 -10.16 -8.99
N MET A 524 17.63 -10.66 -9.01
CA MET A 524 16.88 -11.07 -7.82
C MET A 524 16.93 -12.58 -7.53
N ALA A 525 17.53 -13.38 -8.42
CA ALA A 525 17.49 -14.84 -8.33
C ALA A 525 18.02 -15.38 -6.99
N LYS A 526 19.16 -14.84 -6.53
CA LYS A 526 19.79 -15.23 -5.24
C LYS A 526 18.92 -14.87 -4.03
N ASP A 527 18.17 -13.77 -4.13
CA ASP A 527 17.34 -13.27 -3.03
C ASP A 527 16.11 -14.17 -2.91
N LEU A 528 15.51 -14.56 -4.04
CA LEU A 528 14.44 -15.54 -4.09
C LEU A 528 14.89 -16.95 -3.67
N ASP A 529 16.14 -17.35 -3.95
CA ASP A 529 16.71 -18.61 -3.43
C ASP A 529 16.80 -18.58 -1.89
N ALA A 530 17.18 -17.42 -1.32
CA ALA A 530 17.24 -17.24 0.13
C ALA A 530 15.83 -17.30 0.77
N ILE A 531 14.81 -16.77 0.09
CA ILE A 531 13.40 -16.89 0.50
C ILE A 531 12.91 -18.34 0.47
N GLU A 532 13.25 -19.11 -0.56
CA GLU A 532 12.93 -20.55 -0.59
C GLU A 532 13.64 -21.32 0.52
N ALA A 533 14.91 -21.01 0.78
CA ALA A 533 15.64 -21.60 1.89
C ALA A 533 15.04 -21.25 3.27
N ALA A 534 14.35 -20.11 3.37
CA ALA A 534 13.57 -19.71 4.55
C ALA A 534 12.20 -20.41 4.67
N GLY A 535 11.83 -21.25 3.69
CA GLY A 535 10.62 -22.09 3.73
C GLY A 535 9.45 -21.58 2.88
N PHE A 536 9.64 -20.54 2.07
CA PHE A 536 8.61 -19.96 1.21
C PHE A 536 8.81 -20.39 -0.24
N ASP A 537 8.02 -21.35 -0.71
CA ASP A 537 8.05 -21.84 -2.09
C ASP A 537 7.85 -20.66 -3.06
N ARG A 538 8.76 -20.48 -4.05
CA ARG A 538 8.59 -19.45 -5.10
C ARG A 538 7.21 -19.54 -5.71
N GLY A 539 6.72 -20.76 -5.98
CA GLY A 539 5.39 -21.02 -6.52
C GLY A 539 4.23 -20.39 -5.74
N SER A 540 4.39 -20.18 -4.44
CA SER A 540 3.37 -19.60 -3.56
C SER A 540 3.38 -18.07 -3.52
N LEU A 541 4.46 -17.43 -3.98
CA LEU A 541 4.58 -15.97 -3.92
C LEU A 541 3.59 -15.31 -4.89
N ALA A 542 2.67 -14.54 -4.31
CA ALA A 542 1.71 -13.69 -4.99
C ALA A 542 2.32 -12.33 -5.37
N GLY A 543 3.22 -11.82 -4.53
CA GLY A 543 3.98 -10.61 -4.76
C GLY A 543 5.33 -10.67 -4.06
N PHE A 544 6.33 -10.02 -4.63
CA PHE A 544 7.61 -9.83 -3.96
C PHE A 544 8.27 -8.53 -4.42
N ALA A 545 9.08 -7.96 -3.55
CA ALA A 545 9.90 -6.78 -3.82
C ALA A 545 11.27 -7.00 -3.19
N VAL A 546 12.33 -6.74 -3.94
CA VAL A 546 13.70 -6.77 -3.43
C VAL A 546 14.26 -5.37 -3.52
N PHE A 547 14.83 -4.86 -2.43
CA PHE A 547 15.33 -3.50 -2.37
C PHE A 547 16.56 -3.38 -1.47
N THR A 548 17.40 -2.40 -1.76
CA THR A 548 18.57 -2.05 -0.95
C THR A 548 18.28 -0.79 -0.14
N VAL A 549 18.57 -0.81 1.17
CA VAL A 549 18.48 0.38 2.03
C VAL A 549 19.72 1.24 1.82
N ALA A 550 19.53 2.57 1.73
CA ALA A 550 20.61 3.53 1.54
C ALA A 550 21.70 3.33 2.61
N SER A 551 22.97 3.47 2.21
CA SER A 551 24.08 3.45 3.17
C SER A 551 24.27 4.80 3.86
N THR A 552 23.68 5.85 3.29
CA THR A 552 23.77 7.22 3.79
C THR A 552 22.91 7.39 5.04
N ASN A 553 23.47 7.99 6.09
CA ASN A 553 22.71 8.35 7.28
C ASN A 553 21.65 9.41 6.94
N GLN A 554 20.45 9.26 7.49
CA GLN A 554 19.32 10.15 7.22
C GLN A 554 18.75 10.73 8.51
N ALA A 555 18.35 12.00 8.44
CA ALA A 555 17.47 12.60 9.43
C ALA A 555 16.05 12.11 9.18
N ILE A 556 15.44 11.43 10.15
CA ILE A 556 14.19 10.71 9.95
C ILE A 556 13.01 11.66 10.17
N PHE A 557 12.12 11.69 9.18
CA PHE A 557 10.82 12.36 9.25
C PHE A 557 9.84 11.59 8.37
N ASP A 558 8.99 10.79 9.00
CA ASP A 558 7.90 10.07 8.38
C ASP A 558 6.68 10.09 9.32
N PRO A 559 5.73 11.03 9.09
CA PRO A 559 4.51 11.11 9.88
C PRO A 559 3.59 9.89 9.76
N ALA A 560 3.67 9.12 8.65
CA ALA A 560 2.74 8.01 8.40
C ALA A 560 3.06 6.81 9.29
N SER A 561 4.34 6.49 9.46
CA SER A 561 4.82 5.44 10.38
C SER A 561 5.00 5.93 11.82
N GLY A 562 4.82 7.24 12.07
CA GLY A 562 5.01 7.86 13.38
C GLY A 562 6.47 8.12 13.75
N ASN A 563 7.40 7.92 12.81
CA ASN A 563 8.82 8.20 12.97
C ASN A 563 9.10 9.69 12.72
N ILE A 564 8.74 10.53 13.69
CA ILE A 564 8.93 11.98 13.64
C ILE A 564 9.72 12.47 14.86
N PRO A 565 10.36 13.65 14.77
CA PRO A 565 10.90 14.32 15.95
C PRO A 565 9.82 14.53 17.01
N PHE A 566 10.21 14.52 18.29
CA PHE A 566 9.31 14.69 19.42
C PHE A 566 9.85 15.75 20.39
N PRO A 567 9.03 16.67 20.91
CA PRO A 567 7.65 16.95 20.53
C PRO A 567 7.48 17.51 19.11
N ASN A 568 6.25 17.51 18.60
CA ASN A 568 5.91 18.01 17.27
C ASN A 568 4.47 18.54 17.22
N ASP A 569 4.27 19.71 16.62
CA ASP A 569 2.94 20.33 16.43
C ASP A 569 2.01 19.49 15.54
N ILE A 570 2.54 18.54 14.74
CA ILE A 570 1.72 17.55 14.02
C ILE A 570 0.86 16.72 14.98
N LEU A 571 1.31 16.56 16.22
CA LEU A 571 0.60 15.86 17.29
C LEU A 571 -0.32 16.79 18.11
N ILE A 572 -0.66 17.98 17.61
CA ILE A 572 -1.68 18.86 18.20
C ILE A 572 -2.94 18.82 17.33
N ASP A 573 -4.06 18.40 17.92
CA ASP A 573 -5.35 18.45 17.24
C ASP A 573 -5.78 19.91 17.04
N GLN A 574 -5.96 20.29 15.78
CA GLN A 574 -6.24 21.68 15.41
C GLN A 574 -7.62 22.17 15.86
N LYS A 575 -8.55 21.28 16.19
CA LYS A 575 -9.90 21.64 16.66
C LYS A 575 -9.93 21.80 18.18
N THR A 576 -9.32 20.88 18.91
CA THR A 576 -9.32 20.90 20.38
C THR A 576 -8.17 21.73 20.95
N GLN A 577 -7.12 21.98 20.16
CA GLN A 577 -5.87 22.60 20.58
C GLN A 577 -5.20 21.81 21.73
N LYS A 578 -5.36 20.48 21.70
CA LYS A 578 -4.78 19.55 22.68
C LYS A 578 -3.85 18.56 22.00
N VAL A 579 -2.93 18.01 22.78
CA VAL A 579 -2.06 16.92 22.35
C VAL A 579 -2.91 15.72 21.90
N ALA A 580 -2.53 15.11 20.79
CA ALA A 580 -3.23 14.02 20.13
C ALA A 580 -2.26 12.87 19.84
N LEU A 581 -1.91 12.13 20.90
CA LEU A 581 -1.08 10.93 20.78
C LEU A 581 -1.93 9.74 20.30
N PRO A 582 -1.56 9.04 19.21
CA PRO A 582 -2.27 7.85 18.76
C PRO A 582 -2.27 6.74 19.82
N VAL A 583 -3.47 6.35 20.30
CA VAL A 583 -3.67 5.20 21.18
C VAL A 583 -3.96 3.98 20.31
N GLY A 584 -3.01 3.03 20.28
CA GLY A 584 -3.12 1.81 19.50
C GLY A 584 -4.02 0.76 20.18
N PRO A 585 -4.77 -0.05 19.43
CA PRO A 585 -5.59 -1.13 20.00
C PRO A 585 -4.75 -2.22 20.70
N SER A 586 -3.46 -2.30 20.39
CA SER A 586 -2.48 -3.19 21.04
C SER A 586 -1.69 -2.52 22.16
N ASP A 587 -1.91 -1.23 22.45
CA ASP A 587 -1.19 -0.56 23.53
C ASP A 587 -1.55 -1.22 24.86
N PRO A 588 -0.55 -1.55 25.72
CA PRO A 588 -0.83 -1.96 27.08
C PRO A 588 -1.71 -0.92 27.78
N SER A 589 -2.64 -1.36 28.64
CA SER A 589 -3.62 -0.47 29.28
C SER A 589 -2.98 0.73 29.99
N ALA A 590 -1.81 0.55 30.61
CA ALA A 590 -1.06 1.62 31.25
C ALA A 590 -0.52 2.66 30.24
N LEU A 591 -0.02 2.21 29.08
CA LEU A 591 0.45 3.12 28.02
C LEU A 591 -0.73 3.86 27.38
N ALA A 592 -1.84 3.15 27.13
CA ALA A 592 -3.06 3.76 26.60
C ALA A 592 -3.61 4.85 27.55
N ALA A 593 -3.64 4.57 28.86
CA ALA A 593 -4.03 5.55 29.88
C ALA A 593 -3.08 6.75 29.91
N MET A 594 -1.76 6.50 29.90
CA MET A 594 -0.76 7.58 29.86
C MET A 594 -0.90 8.47 28.63
N LYS A 595 -1.09 7.89 27.44
CA LYS A 595 -1.33 8.65 26.20
C LYS A 595 -2.63 9.45 26.27
N SER A 596 -3.69 8.89 26.85
CA SER A 596 -4.96 9.58 27.05
C SER A 596 -4.81 10.77 28.00
N ASP A 597 -4.07 10.61 29.10
CA ASP A 597 -3.83 11.68 30.07
C ASP A 597 -2.99 12.81 29.45
N LEU A 598 -1.92 12.46 28.72
CA LEU A 598 -1.13 13.42 27.96
C LEU A 598 -1.97 14.15 26.91
N GLY A 599 -3.00 13.49 26.36
CA GLY A 599 -3.94 14.10 25.42
C GLY A 599 -4.84 15.20 26.00
N THR A 600 -4.78 15.45 27.31
CA THR A 600 -5.48 16.56 27.96
C THR A 600 -4.67 17.87 27.97
N LEU A 601 -3.37 17.79 27.65
CA LEU A 601 -2.44 18.92 27.68
C LEU A 601 -2.62 19.81 26.44
N ASP A 602 -2.44 21.12 26.61
CA ASP A 602 -2.50 22.14 25.54
C ASP A 602 -1.13 22.43 24.89
N GLY A 603 -0.15 21.57 25.15
CA GLY A 603 1.18 21.65 24.57
C GLY A 603 2.12 20.62 25.20
N PHE A 604 3.41 20.78 24.95
CA PHE A 604 4.45 19.87 25.41
C PHE A 604 5.26 20.44 26.58
N SER A 605 5.98 19.57 27.28
CA SER A 605 6.73 19.93 28.48
C SER A 605 7.70 21.10 28.25
N THR A 606 7.78 21.99 29.24
CA THR A 606 8.75 23.10 29.28
C THR A 606 10.17 22.68 29.69
N VAL A 607 10.36 21.44 30.14
CA VAL A 607 11.64 20.94 30.70
C VAL A 607 12.12 19.64 30.06
N ALA A 608 11.27 18.91 29.34
CA ALA A 608 11.68 17.68 28.68
C ALA A 608 12.62 17.98 27.50
N PRO A 609 13.58 17.08 27.21
CA PRO A 609 14.36 17.16 25.99
C PRO A 609 13.48 17.04 24.74
N VAL A 610 13.83 17.81 23.72
CA VAL A 610 13.33 17.63 22.35
C VAL A 610 14.27 16.66 21.65
N SER A 611 13.75 15.68 20.92
CA SER A 611 14.55 14.69 20.20
C SER A 611 14.20 14.59 18.72
N ALA A 612 15.21 14.27 17.91
CA ALA A 612 15.10 14.02 16.49
C ALA A 612 15.79 12.69 16.14
N PRO A 613 15.08 11.73 15.51
CA PRO A 613 15.65 10.44 15.15
C PRO A 613 16.55 10.50 13.91
N PHE A 614 17.62 9.70 13.94
CA PHE A 614 18.53 9.49 12.81
C PHE A 614 18.69 7.99 12.55
N VAL A 615 19.07 7.64 11.32
CA VAL A 615 19.30 6.24 10.94
C VAL A 615 20.57 5.68 11.59
N GLN A 616 21.62 6.50 11.71
CA GLN A 616 22.91 6.15 12.30
C GLN A 616 23.42 7.25 13.25
N PRO A 617 24.39 6.94 14.12
CA PRO A 617 24.97 7.92 15.03
C PRO A 617 25.63 9.13 14.35
N LEU A 618 25.50 10.30 14.99
CA LEU A 618 26.18 11.54 14.59
C LEU A 618 27.45 11.76 15.42
N ASP A 619 28.45 12.40 14.82
CA ASP A 619 29.62 12.90 15.55
C ASP A 619 29.22 14.10 16.42
N GLN A 620 29.33 13.93 17.73
CA GLN A 620 29.07 14.96 18.75
C GLN A 620 29.86 16.25 18.48
N SER A 621 31.06 16.18 17.88
CA SER A 621 31.88 17.37 17.58
C SER A 621 31.32 18.24 16.44
N SER A 622 30.48 17.64 15.59
CA SER A 622 29.81 18.33 14.48
C SER A 622 28.56 19.11 14.92
N LEU A 623 28.07 18.87 16.14
CA LEU A 623 26.84 19.47 16.68
C LEU A 623 27.11 20.89 17.20
N LYS A 624 26.88 21.87 16.33
CA LYS A 624 27.12 23.30 16.56
C LYS A 624 25.80 24.03 16.54
N LEU A 625 25.29 24.33 17.73
CA LEU A 625 24.09 25.13 17.92
C LEU A 625 24.38 26.60 17.58
N ALA A 626 23.52 27.21 16.77
CA ALA A 626 23.56 28.63 16.49
C ALA A 626 23.34 29.45 17.77
N GLU A 627 24.11 30.53 17.94
CA GLU A 627 23.96 31.46 19.07
C GLU A 627 23.13 32.69 18.68
N SER A 628 22.98 32.96 17.38
CA SER A 628 22.20 34.06 16.81
C SER A 628 21.76 33.75 15.37
N LEU A 629 21.00 34.66 14.75
CA LEU A 629 20.72 34.58 13.31
C LEU A 629 21.94 34.89 12.43
N LEU A 630 22.98 35.54 12.96
CA LEU A 630 24.15 35.97 12.18
C LEU A 630 25.13 34.83 11.90
N ASP A 631 25.20 33.83 12.78
CA ASP A 631 26.08 32.66 12.70
C ASP A 631 25.38 31.40 12.19
N ILE A 632 24.06 31.47 11.93
CA ILE A 632 23.24 30.33 11.49
C ILE A 632 23.79 29.66 10.22
N SER A 633 24.41 30.43 9.31
CA SER A 633 25.03 29.92 8.09
C SER A 633 26.29 29.07 8.33
N THR A 634 26.82 29.07 9.55
CA THR A 634 27.99 28.27 9.96
C THR A 634 27.64 27.20 11.00
N ALA A 635 26.48 27.31 11.63
CA ALA A 635 25.94 26.33 12.56
C ALA A 635 25.45 25.07 11.83
N SER A 636 25.40 23.94 12.55
CA SER A 636 24.76 22.72 12.07
C SER A 636 23.35 22.53 12.64
N LEU A 637 23.00 23.27 13.70
CA LEU A 637 21.73 23.18 14.39
C LEU A 637 21.19 24.58 14.75
N ALA A 638 19.87 24.74 14.77
CA ALA A 638 19.22 25.93 15.32
C ALA A 638 18.03 25.53 16.20
N PHE A 639 17.89 26.21 17.34
CA PHE A 639 16.74 26.12 18.23
C PHE A 639 16.20 27.53 18.41
N VAL A 640 14.95 27.75 18.03
CA VAL A 640 14.44 29.09 17.76
C VAL A 640 13.08 29.28 18.41
N ASP A 641 12.89 30.38 19.14
CA ASP A 641 11.57 30.84 19.56
C ASP A 641 10.92 31.62 18.41
N ILE A 642 9.77 31.13 17.97
CA ILE A 642 8.97 31.69 16.89
C ILE A 642 7.57 32.11 17.38
N THR A 643 7.37 32.27 18.68
CA THR A 643 6.07 32.62 19.30
C THR A 643 5.48 33.90 18.71
N ARG A 644 6.34 34.86 18.33
CA ARG A 644 5.95 36.15 17.76
C ARG A 644 6.14 36.25 16.25
N VAL A 645 6.38 35.12 15.59
CA VAL A 645 6.54 35.03 14.14
C VAL A 645 5.23 34.56 13.53
N ASN A 646 4.63 35.39 12.69
CA ASN A 646 3.55 34.99 11.81
C ASN A 646 4.16 34.52 10.48
N PRO A 647 4.09 33.22 10.14
CA PRO A 647 4.66 32.73 8.88
C PRO A 647 4.01 33.41 7.66
N THR A 648 2.76 33.85 7.74
CA THR A 648 2.12 34.54 6.60
C THR A 648 2.54 36.01 6.43
N ASP A 649 3.31 36.55 7.37
CA ASP A 649 3.77 37.94 7.38
C ASP A 649 5.30 38.01 7.59
N PRO A 650 6.08 38.10 6.49
CA PRO A 650 7.54 38.19 6.54
C PRO A 650 8.08 39.34 7.40
N SER A 651 7.28 40.39 7.65
CA SER A 651 7.72 41.50 8.52
C SER A 651 7.94 41.06 9.98
N THR A 652 7.34 39.95 10.39
CA THR A 652 7.47 39.39 11.73
C THR A 652 8.71 38.53 11.93
N LEU A 653 9.48 38.25 10.87
CA LEU A 653 10.71 37.44 10.95
C LEU A 653 11.78 38.07 11.85
N SER A 654 11.76 39.39 12.04
CA SER A 654 12.65 40.06 13.00
C SER A 654 12.39 39.69 14.46
N ASN A 655 11.26 39.03 14.75
CA ASN A 655 10.89 38.58 16.09
C ASN A 655 11.47 37.20 16.43
N ILE A 656 12.25 36.59 15.52
CA ILE A 656 12.95 35.34 15.77
C ILE A 656 13.99 35.54 16.88
N GLU A 657 13.95 34.70 17.91
CA GLU A 657 14.99 34.60 18.95
C GLU A 657 15.68 33.24 18.88
N VAL A 658 17.01 33.23 18.70
CA VAL A 658 17.81 32.00 18.72
C VAL A 658 18.21 31.68 20.14
N LEU A 659 17.89 30.46 20.59
CA LEU A 659 18.26 29.98 21.92
C LEU A 659 19.60 29.25 21.83
N GLY A 660 20.65 29.95 22.25
CA GLY A 660 22.02 29.46 22.25
C GLY A 660 22.36 28.46 23.35
N LYS A 661 23.65 28.14 23.47
CA LYS A 661 24.15 27.08 24.37
C LYS A 661 23.94 27.36 25.85
N ASP A 662 23.63 28.60 26.23
CA ASP A 662 23.34 28.99 27.60
C ASP A 662 21.90 28.60 28.00
N ARG A 663 21.00 28.41 27.02
CA ARG A 663 19.62 27.96 27.25
C ARG A 663 19.43 26.48 26.93
N ILE A 664 20.08 26.00 25.88
CA ILE A 664 19.91 24.64 25.35
C ILE A 664 21.23 23.87 25.42
N GLU A 665 21.14 22.63 25.87
CA GLU A 665 22.22 21.65 25.79
C GLU A 665 21.92 20.66 24.67
N VAL A 666 22.93 20.38 23.83
CA VAL A 666 22.80 19.48 22.69
C VAL A 666 23.68 18.26 22.91
N SER A 667 23.10 17.09 22.73
CA SER A 667 23.78 15.80 22.79
C SER A 667 23.23 14.84 21.74
N PHE A 668 24.00 13.83 21.39
CA PHE A 668 23.50 12.68 20.64
C PHE A 668 23.47 11.44 21.52
N ASP A 669 22.31 10.78 21.60
CA ASP A 669 22.15 9.48 22.24
C ASP A 669 22.38 8.37 21.20
N SER A 670 23.60 7.83 21.18
CA SER A 670 23.97 6.75 20.26
C SER A 670 23.27 5.42 20.54
N SER A 671 22.62 5.25 21.69
CA SER A 671 21.86 4.02 21.99
C SER A 671 20.46 4.04 21.40
N ALA A 672 19.87 5.23 21.28
CA ALA A 672 18.55 5.45 20.70
C ALA A 672 18.59 6.06 19.28
N ASN A 673 19.78 6.37 18.77
CA ASN A 673 20.00 7.16 17.55
C ASN A 673 19.20 8.47 17.53
N GLN A 674 19.23 9.20 18.65
CA GLN A 674 18.47 10.45 18.79
C GLN A 674 19.38 11.65 19.07
N LEU A 675 19.26 12.68 18.25
CA LEU A 675 19.75 14.02 18.58
C LEU A 675 18.83 14.63 19.63
N GLN A 676 19.38 15.15 20.72
CA GLN A 676 18.62 15.74 21.83
C GLN A 676 18.96 17.22 22.01
N PHE A 677 17.93 18.01 22.28
CA PHE A 677 18.01 19.42 22.71
C PHE A 677 17.32 19.52 24.06
N ALA A 678 18.10 19.62 25.14
CA ALA A 678 17.60 19.70 26.50
C ALA A 678 17.62 21.16 27.00
N PRO A 679 16.52 21.68 27.56
CA PRO A 679 16.59 22.93 28.34
C PRO A 679 17.57 22.77 29.50
N ARG A 680 18.44 23.75 29.71
CA ARG A 680 19.41 23.67 30.82
C ARG A 680 18.70 23.61 32.17
N PRO A 681 19.26 22.88 33.16
CA PRO A 681 18.72 22.86 34.52
C PRO A 681 18.48 24.27 35.08
N GLY A 682 17.28 24.51 35.61
CA GLY A 682 16.86 25.82 36.13
C GLY A 682 16.48 26.86 35.07
N ARG A 683 16.49 26.49 33.78
CA ARG A 683 16.11 27.36 32.66
C ARG A 683 15.04 26.69 31.78
N PRO A 684 13.82 26.46 32.31
CA PRO A 684 12.73 25.89 31.51
C PRO A 684 12.43 26.77 30.29
N LEU A 685 11.90 26.15 29.23
CA LEU A 685 11.33 26.88 28.12
C LEU A 685 10.13 27.71 28.61
N PRO A 686 9.94 28.94 28.08
CA PRO A 686 8.73 29.70 28.31
C PRO A 686 7.45 28.86 28.04
N PRO A 687 6.42 28.91 28.91
CA PRO A 687 5.14 28.25 28.65
C PRO A 687 4.42 28.93 27.47
N LYS A 688 3.47 28.22 26.84
CA LYS A 688 2.66 28.73 25.70
C LYS A 688 3.49 29.37 24.58
N SER A 689 4.66 28.82 24.33
CA SER A 689 5.62 29.37 23.39
C SER A 689 5.88 28.35 22.29
N ARG A 690 6.02 28.85 21.07
CA ARG A 690 6.19 28.02 19.88
C ARG A 690 7.65 28.05 19.47
N PHE A 691 8.24 26.88 19.35
CA PHE A 691 9.63 26.71 18.99
C PHE A 691 9.77 26.03 17.63
N LEU A 692 10.87 26.31 16.96
CA LEU A 692 11.32 25.65 15.74
C LEU A 692 12.72 25.09 15.95
N VAL A 693 12.90 23.86 15.50
CA VAL A 693 14.20 23.19 15.47
C VAL A 693 14.57 22.90 14.03
N ALA A 694 15.79 23.25 13.65
CA ALA A 694 16.34 22.98 12.33
C ALA A 694 17.68 22.26 12.43
N VAL A 695 17.87 21.26 11.57
CA VAL A 695 19.14 20.55 11.37
C VAL A 695 19.64 20.83 9.96
N PHE A 696 20.91 21.22 9.84
CA PHE A 696 21.56 21.55 8.58
C PHE A 696 22.55 20.47 8.15
N ASP A 697 22.89 20.44 6.87
CA ASP A 697 23.79 19.47 6.21
C ASP A 697 25.27 19.52 6.63
N ARG A 698 25.57 20.25 7.71
CA ARG A 698 26.88 20.35 8.35
C ARG A 698 27.09 19.36 9.49
N VAL A 699 26.03 18.65 9.91
CA VAL A 699 26.20 17.50 10.81
C VAL A 699 26.99 16.40 10.10
N GLN A 700 27.75 15.63 10.87
CA GLN A 700 28.59 14.54 10.35
C GLN A 700 28.24 13.24 11.05
N ASN A 701 28.47 12.12 10.36
CA ASN A 701 28.38 10.80 10.98
C ASN A 701 29.49 10.63 12.02
N GLU A 702 29.25 9.74 12.98
CA GLU A 702 30.28 9.31 13.93
C GLU A 702 31.54 8.83 13.17
N GLY A 703 32.72 9.30 13.59
CA GLY A 703 33.99 9.08 12.87
C GLY A 703 34.32 10.14 11.80
N GLY A 704 33.44 11.13 11.58
CA GLY A 704 33.72 12.34 10.78
C GLY A 704 33.66 12.15 9.26
N SER A 705 33.25 10.97 8.78
CA SER A 705 33.17 10.67 7.34
C SER A 705 31.73 10.42 6.89
N GLY A 706 31.35 11.02 5.75
CA GLY A 706 30.05 10.80 5.10
C GLY A 706 29.08 11.96 5.30
N LYS A 707 28.20 12.15 4.32
CA LYS A 707 27.12 13.15 4.38
C LYS A 707 25.93 12.57 5.14
N VAL A 708 25.16 13.45 5.77
CA VAL A 708 23.82 13.14 6.26
C VAL A 708 22.81 13.70 5.27
N ALA A 709 21.77 12.93 4.96
CA ALA A 709 20.72 13.29 4.01
C ALA A 709 19.37 13.54 4.74
N PRO A 710 18.45 14.30 4.13
CA PRO A 710 17.06 14.32 4.59
C PRO A 710 16.34 13.01 4.23
N SER A 711 15.26 12.67 4.96
CA SER A 711 14.33 11.62 4.51
C SER A 711 13.57 12.06 3.24
N PRO A 712 13.10 11.12 2.38
CA PRO A 712 12.34 11.46 1.19
C PRO A 712 11.07 12.29 1.47
N PHE A 713 10.34 11.96 2.55
CA PHE A 713 9.18 12.74 2.98
C PHE A 713 9.54 14.17 3.36
N PHE A 714 10.69 14.38 4.02
CA PHE A 714 11.15 15.74 4.32
C PHE A 714 11.58 16.51 3.07
N VAL A 715 12.13 15.83 2.05
CA VAL A 715 12.42 16.45 0.75
C VAL A 715 11.15 16.99 0.09
N LEU A 716 10.06 16.22 0.10
CA LEU A 716 8.75 16.67 -0.37
C LEU A 716 8.25 17.86 0.47
N LEU A 717 8.33 17.77 1.80
CA LEU A 717 7.87 18.81 2.72
C LEU A 717 8.66 20.14 2.59
N ARG A 718 9.98 20.08 2.35
CA ARG A 718 10.80 21.28 2.19
C ARG A 718 10.72 21.86 0.77
N SER A 719 10.17 21.13 -0.20
CA SER A 719 10.13 21.58 -1.59
C SER A 719 9.35 22.88 -1.77
N LYS A 720 9.78 23.68 -2.74
CA LYS A 720 9.08 24.91 -3.15
C LYS A 720 7.94 24.62 -4.13
N TYR A 721 7.96 23.46 -4.77
CA TYR A 721 6.93 23.05 -5.74
C TYR A 721 5.69 22.49 -5.03
N ILE A 722 4.55 22.57 -5.71
CA ILE A 722 3.26 22.10 -5.17
C ILE A 722 3.20 20.57 -5.14
N LEU A 723 2.66 20.00 -4.06
CA LEU A 723 2.45 18.55 -3.90
C LEU A 723 1.03 18.12 -4.28
N ALA A 724 0.05 19.03 -4.17
CA ALA A 724 -1.33 18.77 -4.52
C ALA A 724 -2.01 19.99 -5.14
N LYS A 725 -2.85 19.74 -6.13
CA LYS A 725 -3.68 20.73 -6.81
C LYS A 725 -5.11 20.19 -6.94
N ASP A 726 -6.09 20.98 -6.50
CA ASP A 726 -7.51 20.60 -6.53
C ASP A 726 -7.81 19.23 -5.86
N GLY A 727 -7.06 18.91 -4.80
CA GLY A 727 -7.17 17.63 -4.08
C GLY A 727 -6.53 16.43 -4.79
N LYS A 728 -5.82 16.66 -5.90
CA LYS A 728 -5.06 15.64 -6.63
C LYS A 728 -3.57 15.78 -6.39
N SER A 729 -2.90 14.65 -6.19
CA SER A 729 -1.45 14.61 -6.09
C SER A 729 -0.82 15.04 -7.41
N THR A 730 0.21 15.89 -7.35
CA THR A 730 1.06 16.23 -8.51
C THR A 730 2.21 15.23 -8.68
N ILE A 731 2.37 14.27 -7.77
CA ILE A 731 3.33 13.16 -7.85
C ILE A 731 2.64 11.82 -7.47
N PRO A 732 1.59 11.41 -8.21
CA PRO A 732 0.73 10.28 -7.85
C PRO A 732 1.45 8.92 -7.80
N GLN A 733 2.65 8.82 -8.39
CA GLN A 733 3.48 7.62 -8.32
C GLN A 733 4.18 7.45 -6.96
N VAL A 734 4.29 8.54 -6.18
CA VAL A 734 4.97 8.57 -4.87
C VAL A 734 3.96 8.78 -3.75
N LEU A 735 2.98 9.67 -3.95
CA LEU A 735 2.07 10.12 -2.91
C LEU A 735 0.62 10.14 -3.41
N GLY A 736 -0.28 9.48 -2.67
CA GLY A 736 -1.71 9.48 -2.99
C GLY A 736 -2.37 10.85 -2.77
N ASP A 737 -3.54 11.06 -3.36
CA ASP A 737 -4.28 12.34 -3.32
C ASP A 737 -4.49 12.91 -1.90
N SER A 738 -4.90 12.04 -0.96
CA SER A 738 -5.14 12.43 0.43
C SER A 738 -3.87 12.87 1.13
N ASP A 739 -2.81 12.05 1.04
CA ASP A 739 -1.54 12.31 1.72
C ASP A 739 -0.84 13.53 1.12
N ALA A 740 -0.92 13.70 -0.19
CA ALA A 740 -0.42 14.88 -0.90
C ALA A 740 -1.11 16.16 -0.44
N SER A 741 -2.43 16.12 -0.24
CA SER A 741 -3.19 17.27 0.25
C SER A 741 -2.84 17.64 1.70
N GLN A 742 -2.64 16.63 2.55
CA GLN A 742 -2.20 16.84 3.93
C GLN A 742 -0.78 17.41 3.99
N LEU A 743 0.15 16.82 3.23
CA LEU A 743 1.54 17.25 3.19
C LEU A 743 1.69 18.65 2.57
N GLU A 744 0.88 19.00 1.56
CA GLU A 744 0.84 20.35 0.98
C GLU A 744 0.43 21.42 2.02
N THR A 745 -0.47 21.06 2.95
CA THR A 745 -0.87 21.96 4.04
C THR A 745 0.32 22.26 4.96
N LEU A 746 1.08 21.23 5.35
CA LEU A 746 2.29 21.38 6.15
C LEU A 746 3.39 22.14 5.39
N ARG A 747 3.61 21.82 4.11
CA ARG A 747 4.59 22.47 3.23
C ARG A 747 4.34 23.98 3.17
N LYS A 748 3.09 24.40 2.98
CA LYS A 748 2.69 25.82 3.00
C LYS A 748 2.93 26.49 4.35
N ALA A 749 2.69 25.78 5.46
CA ALA A 749 2.92 26.32 6.80
C ALA A 749 4.42 26.57 7.08
N TYR A 750 5.31 25.74 6.54
CA TYR A 750 6.77 25.86 6.72
C TYR A 750 7.45 26.74 5.67
N ALA A 751 6.84 26.93 4.50
CA ALA A 751 7.43 27.69 3.39
C ALA A 751 7.99 29.07 3.81
N PRO A 752 7.30 29.90 4.61
CA PRO A 752 7.81 31.23 4.94
C PRO A 752 9.08 31.22 5.79
N VAL A 753 9.23 30.24 6.70
CA VAL A 753 10.46 30.10 7.48
C VAL A 753 11.59 29.59 6.60
N LEU A 754 11.31 28.62 5.71
CA LEU A 754 12.29 28.12 4.75
C LEU A 754 12.77 29.23 3.79
N ASP A 755 11.87 30.11 3.34
CA ASP A 755 12.20 31.27 2.50
C ASP A 755 13.03 32.30 3.27
N ALA A 756 12.75 32.51 4.57
CA ALA A 756 13.54 33.38 5.44
C ALA A 756 14.97 32.86 5.60
N LEU A 757 15.14 31.55 5.84
CA LEU A 757 16.46 30.91 5.92
C LEU A 757 17.22 31.06 4.60
N GLN A 758 16.54 30.90 3.47
CA GLN A 758 17.14 31.13 2.15
C GLN A 758 17.63 32.56 1.98
N GLY A 759 16.87 33.56 2.47
CA GLY A 759 17.29 34.97 2.51
C GLY A 759 18.56 35.24 3.35
N LEU A 760 18.86 34.36 4.32
CA LEU A 760 20.08 34.39 5.14
C LEU A 760 21.24 33.58 4.53
N GLY A 761 21.08 33.08 3.30
CA GLY A 761 22.09 32.26 2.62
C GLY A 761 22.06 30.77 2.97
N LEU A 762 21.00 30.29 3.63
CA LEU A 762 20.74 28.88 3.86
C LEU A 762 19.61 28.40 2.95
N GLY A 763 19.97 28.01 1.72
CA GLY A 763 19.03 27.39 0.79
C GLY A 763 18.33 26.17 1.37
N ARG A 764 17.10 25.90 0.92
CA ARG A 764 16.27 24.80 1.41
C ARG A 764 16.96 23.43 1.30
N GLU A 765 17.86 23.28 0.32
CA GLU A 765 18.70 22.11 0.07
C GLU A 765 19.64 21.78 1.24
N HIS A 766 20.04 22.77 2.04
CA HIS A 766 20.91 22.60 3.20
C HIS A 766 20.15 22.21 4.48
N VAL A 767 18.82 22.25 4.48
CA VAL A 767 18.00 21.86 5.64
C VAL A 767 17.71 20.36 5.55
N LEU A 768 18.23 19.59 6.50
CA LEU A 768 18.02 18.14 6.57
C LEU A 768 16.72 17.76 7.30
N LEU A 769 16.33 18.58 8.27
CA LEU A 769 15.15 18.38 9.10
C LEU A 769 14.68 19.71 9.67
N LEU A 770 13.36 19.91 9.74
CA LEU A 770 12.73 21.06 10.35
C LEU A 770 11.38 20.66 10.95
N PHE A 771 11.14 21.04 12.20
CA PHE A 771 9.85 20.82 12.86
C PHE A 771 9.57 21.92 13.88
N THR A 772 8.29 22.08 14.24
CA THR A 772 7.85 23.00 15.28
C THR A 772 7.16 22.26 16.41
N PHE A 773 7.18 22.84 17.61
CA PHE A 773 6.39 22.36 18.74
C PHE A 773 5.99 23.53 19.65
N THR A 774 4.89 23.35 20.38
CA THR A 774 4.34 24.37 21.29
C THR A 774 4.39 23.87 22.74
N THR A 775 4.89 24.68 23.66
CA THR A 775 4.94 24.34 25.08
C THR A 775 3.58 24.52 25.77
N GLU A 776 3.30 23.66 26.74
CA GLU A 776 2.07 23.66 27.53
C GLU A 776 1.91 24.94 28.38
N SER A 777 0.69 25.16 28.86
CA SER A 777 0.44 26.08 29.96
C SER A 777 0.87 25.46 31.29
N THR A 778 1.56 26.24 32.13
CA THR A 778 2.05 25.76 33.44
C THR A 778 1.34 26.43 34.62
N THR A 779 0.63 27.54 34.38
CA THR A 779 0.02 28.35 35.44
C THR A 779 -1.43 28.76 35.16
N ASP A 780 -2.03 28.33 34.05
CA ASP A 780 -3.37 28.75 33.66
C ASP A 780 -4.42 28.32 34.68
N GLU A 781 -4.46 27.03 35.00
CA GLU A 781 -5.35 26.49 36.02
C GLU A 781 -5.10 27.16 37.38
N LEU A 782 -3.84 27.35 37.77
CA LEU A 782 -3.50 28.04 39.02
C LEU A 782 -3.98 29.50 39.02
N SER A 783 -3.94 30.18 37.87
CA SER A 783 -4.42 31.55 37.71
C SER A 783 -5.95 31.61 37.77
N GLU A 784 -6.64 30.66 37.14
CA GLU A 784 -8.09 30.51 37.26
C GLU A 784 -8.52 30.17 38.69
N LEU A 785 -7.82 29.25 39.36
CA LEU A 785 -8.05 28.91 40.76
C LEU A 785 -7.79 30.11 41.67
N ALA A 786 -6.71 30.86 41.45
CA ALA A 786 -6.42 32.09 42.19
C ALA A 786 -7.51 33.15 41.99
N ALA A 787 -8.00 33.32 40.75
CA ALA A 787 -9.12 34.21 40.45
C ALA A 787 -10.42 33.74 41.12
N ALA A 788 -10.69 32.43 41.16
CA ALA A 788 -11.87 31.85 41.80
C ALA A 788 -11.85 31.93 43.34
N VAL A 789 -10.66 31.88 43.96
CA VAL A 789 -10.48 32.14 45.40
C VAL A 789 -10.71 33.62 45.74
N GLY A 790 -10.40 34.52 44.80
CA GLY A 790 -10.52 35.96 44.95
C GLY A 790 -9.47 36.55 45.90
N THR A 791 -9.47 37.88 46.05
CA THR A 791 -8.57 38.55 47.01
C THR A 791 -9.05 38.27 48.44
N PRO A 792 -8.19 37.74 49.34
CA PRO A 792 -8.57 37.54 50.73
C PRO A 792 -8.85 38.89 51.41
N SER A 793 -9.81 38.90 52.32
CA SER A 793 -10.07 40.06 53.16
C SER A 793 -9.07 40.07 54.32
N VAL A 794 -8.45 41.22 54.58
CA VAL A 794 -7.59 41.42 55.76
C VAL A 794 -8.45 41.87 56.93
N TYR A 795 -8.29 41.21 58.08
CA TYR A 795 -8.89 41.59 59.36
C TYR A 795 -7.79 41.87 60.38
N GLY A 796 -8.11 42.64 61.42
CA GLY A 796 -7.17 43.12 62.44
C GLY A 796 -6.94 44.62 62.31
N GLN A 797 -6.52 45.27 63.40
CA GLN A 797 -6.17 46.68 63.38
C GLN A 797 -4.70 46.84 63.75
N ALA A 798 -3.96 47.54 62.90
CA ALA A 798 -2.60 47.95 63.21
C ALA A 798 -2.65 48.92 64.41
N MET A 799 -2.01 48.53 65.49
CA MET A 799 -1.82 49.37 66.67
C MET A 799 -0.61 50.26 66.41
N ASP A 800 -0.83 51.57 66.43
CA ASP A 800 0.24 52.56 66.40
C ASP A 800 1.05 52.49 67.69
N LEU A 801 2.34 52.18 67.54
CA LEU A 801 3.33 52.10 68.62
C LEU A 801 4.10 53.42 68.81
N SER A 802 3.82 54.45 68.00
CA SER A 802 4.47 55.75 68.07
C SER A 802 4.29 56.52 69.39
N PRO A 803 3.21 56.36 70.18
CA PRO A 803 3.16 56.89 71.53
C PRO A 803 3.89 55.91 72.46
N ALA A 804 5.13 56.24 72.85
CA ALA A 804 5.98 55.47 73.77
C ALA A 804 5.45 55.35 75.23
N GLY A 805 4.12 55.34 75.44
CA GLY A 805 3.46 55.28 76.74
C GLY A 805 2.13 54.53 76.78
N ALA A 806 1.74 53.78 75.76
CA ALA A 806 0.55 52.94 75.83
C ALA A 806 0.73 51.78 76.85
N PRO A 807 -0.11 51.65 77.89
CA PRO A 807 -0.03 50.54 78.83
C PRO A 807 -0.24 49.21 78.09
N GLY A 808 0.74 48.31 78.13
CA GLY A 808 0.68 46.97 77.51
C GLY A 808 1.71 46.69 76.40
N VAL A 809 2.38 47.70 75.83
CA VAL A 809 3.39 47.47 74.77
C VAL A 809 4.65 46.77 75.29
N LYS A 810 5.05 47.04 76.55
CA LYS A 810 6.18 46.33 77.19
C LYS A 810 5.89 44.84 77.41
N GLU A 811 4.64 44.46 77.67
CA GLU A 811 4.24 43.07 77.94
C GLU A 811 4.12 42.24 76.66
N LEU A 812 3.86 42.90 75.52
CA LEU A 812 3.67 42.29 74.20
C LEU A 812 4.94 41.64 73.61
N PHE A 813 6.12 42.06 74.08
CA PHE A 813 7.43 41.62 73.59
C PHE A 813 8.30 40.95 74.66
N VAL A 814 7.74 40.63 75.85
CA VAL A 814 8.46 39.82 76.86
C VAL A 814 8.34 38.35 76.50
N ILE A 815 9.44 37.76 76.03
CA ILE A 815 9.62 36.30 76.10
C ILE A 815 9.90 35.99 77.58
N PRO A 816 9.13 35.10 78.24
CA PRO A 816 9.47 34.67 79.61
C PRO A 816 10.91 34.14 79.63
N GLU A 817 11.66 34.42 80.70
CA GLU A 817 12.99 33.83 80.90
C GLU A 817 12.90 32.29 80.82
N ASP A 818 13.24 31.72 79.66
CA ASP A 818 13.64 30.32 79.51
C ASP A 818 15.13 30.35 79.16
N GLU A 819 15.92 29.51 79.83
CA GLU A 819 17.40 29.50 79.90
C GLU A 819 18.12 29.34 78.53
N ARG A 820 17.36 29.28 77.43
CA ARG A 820 17.86 29.01 76.07
C ARG A 820 18.24 30.23 75.24
N PHE A 821 17.89 31.45 75.65
CA PHE A 821 18.14 32.65 74.82
C PHE A 821 19.07 33.73 75.40
N GLY A 822 19.62 33.55 76.61
CA GLY A 822 20.50 34.55 77.22
C GLY A 822 19.77 35.86 77.56
N ALA A 823 20.45 36.76 78.28
CA ALA A 823 19.87 37.95 78.92
C ALA A 823 18.87 38.73 78.04
N ALA A 824 17.79 39.20 78.68
CA ALA A 824 16.71 39.99 78.08
C ALA A 824 17.27 41.05 77.13
N THR A 825 17.19 40.79 75.83
CA THR A 825 17.52 41.76 74.79
C THR A 825 16.23 42.51 74.47
N GLU A 826 16.16 43.78 74.83
CA GLU A 826 15.09 44.68 74.39
C GLU A 826 15.09 44.69 72.85
N TYR A 827 14.02 44.21 72.22
CA TYR A 827 13.82 44.45 70.80
C TYR A 827 13.80 45.97 70.55
N PRO A 828 14.47 46.49 69.49
CA PRO A 828 14.44 47.91 69.15
C PRO A 828 13.05 48.30 68.66
N HIS A 829 12.15 48.58 69.60
CA HIS A 829 10.77 49.01 69.38
C HIS A 829 10.71 50.41 68.75
N ASP A 830 11.80 51.17 68.80
CA ASP A 830 11.96 52.47 68.13
C ASP A 830 12.02 52.37 66.60
N LYS A 831 12.12 51.16 66.03
CA LYS A 831 12.14 50.90 64.58
C LYS A 831 10.83 50.36 64.01
N VAL A 832 9.81 50.14 64.83
CA VAL A 832 8.49 49.65 64.40
C VAL A 832 7.44 50.70 64.75
N SER A 833 6.76 51.26 63.76
CA SER A 833 5.72 52.27 64.00
C SER A 833 4.35 51.65 64.26
N GLU A 834 4.05 50.52 63.65
CA GLU A 834 2.76 49.85 63.84
C GLU A 834 2.94 48.33 63.93
N VAL A 835 2.12 47.71 64.77
CA VAL A 835 2.04 46.25 64.88
C VAL A 835 0.59 45.79 64.79
N CYS A 836 0.33 44.73 64.03
CA CYS A 836 -0.96 44.06 64.03
C CYS A 836 -0.74 42.61 64.49
N LEU A 837 -1.15 42.31 65.72
CA LEU A 837 -0.95 40.99 66.33
C LEU A 837 -2.14 40.04 66.17
N ASP A 838 -3.32 40.59 65.93
CA ASP A 838 -4.55 39.84 65.66
C ASP A 838 -4.88 39.80 64.16
N CYS A 839 -3.94 40.27 63.33
CA CYS A 839 -4.10 40.30 61.89
C CYS A 839 -4.39 38.90 61.35
N ALA A 840 -5.33 38.83 60.42
CA ALA A 840 -5.65 37.58 59.76
C ALA A 840 -6.13 37.81 58.34
N LEU A 841 -5.69 36.91 57.45
CA LEU A 841 -6.26 36.77 56.13
C LEU A 841 -7.47 35.87 56.25
N LYS A 842 -8.62 36.35 55.78
CA LYS A 842 -9.83 35.55 55.64
C LYS A 842 -10.07 35.33 54.15
N GLY A 843 -9.90 34.11 53.70
CA GLY A 843 -10.00 33.75 52.28
C GLY A 843 -10.53 32.34 52.08
N LYS A 844 -10.88 32.03 50.84
CA LYS A 844 -11.26 30.67 50.44
C LYS A 844 -10.00 29.81 50.36
N VAL A 845 -10.07 28.57 50.85
CA VAL A 845 -8.98 27.59 50.73
C VAL A 845 -9.44 26.46 49.82
N LEU A 846 -8.52 25.98 48.97
CA LEU A 846 -8.77 24.96 47.95
C LEU A 846 -8.44 23.53 48.42
N LEU A 847 -7.62 23.39 49.46
CA LEU A 847 -7.26 22.09 50.02
C LEU A 847 -8.36 21.62 50.98
N GLN A 848 -8.99 20.47 50.70
CA GLN A 848 -9.92 19.87 51.65
C GLN A 848 -9.19 19.56 52.97
N PRO A 849 -9.80 19.80 54.15
CA PRO A 849 -9.19 19.44 55.42
C PRO A 849 -8.97 17.91 55.46
N PRO A 850 -7.85 17.45 56.04
CA PRO A 850 -7.58 16.03 56.16
C PRO A 850 -8.63 15.35 57.06
N ASP A 851 -9.07 14.16 56.67
CA ASP A 851 -9.88 13.30 57.51
C ASP A 851 -8.95 12.40 58.33
N LEU A 852 -8.77 12.80 59.59
CA LEU A 852 -7.89 12.14 60.56
C LEU A 852 -8.66 11.19 61.50
N SER A 853 -9.90 10.83 61.15
CA SER A 853 -10.73 9.94 61.97
C SER A 853 -10.15 8.52 62.08
N ASP A 854 -9.46 8.06 61.04
CA ASP A 854 -8.63 6.86 61.04
C ASP A 854 -7.17 7.24 61.33
N LYS A 855 -6.66 6.82 62.49
CA LYS A 855 -5.29 7.14 62.93
C LYS A 855 -4.22 6.28 62.25
N GLU A 856 -4.56 5.11 61.72
CA GLU A 856 -3.61 4.24 61.01
C GLU A 856 -3.57 4.58 59.52
N HIS A 857 -4.67 5.10 58.97
CA HIS A 857 -4.79 5.50 57.57
C HIS A 857 -5.39 6.92 57.41
N PRO A 858 -4.68 7.97 57.87
CA PRO A 858 -5.17 9.34 57.74
C PRO A 858 -5.36 9.70 56.27
N LYS A 859 -6.55 10.22 55.92
CA LYS A 859 -6.81 10.76 54.59
C LYS A 859 -6.32 12.20 54.54
N LEU A 860 -5.13 12.39 53.97
CA LEU A 860 -4.57 13.72 53.76
C LEU A 860 -5.50 14.58 52.89
N GLY A 861 -5.45 15.90 53.12
CA GLY A 861 -6.19 16.86 52.32
C GLY A 861 -5.84 16.75 50.84
N ARG A 862 -6.85 16.83 49.97
CA ARG A 862 -6.69 16.76 48.52
C ARG A 862 -7.28 18.01 47.87
N PHE A 863 -6.72 18.41 46.73
CA PHE A 863 -7.40 19.34 45.85
C PHE A 863 -8.64 18.65 45.25
N PRO A 864 -9.81 19.31 45.19
CA PRO A 864 -10.99 18.73 44.56
C PRO A 864 -10.73 18.47 43.08
N ALA A 865 -11.19 17.31 42.58
CA ALA A 865 -10.87 16.80 41.25
C ALA A 865 -11.59 17.52 40.08
N SER A 866 -12.42 18.52 40.34
CA SER A 866 -13.09 19.29 39.28
C SER A 866 -13.50 20.69 39.75
N GLY A 867 -13.46 21.64 38.81
CA GLY A 867 -13.65 23.07 39.02
C GLY A 867 -14.83 23.44 39.92
N ALA A 868 -14.58 24.44 40.76
CA ALA A 868 -15.53 25.25 41.53
C ALA A 868 -16.50 24.53 42.50
N GLN A 869 -16.62 23.21 42.54
CA GLN A 869 -17.55 22.52 43.45
C GLN A 869 -16.82 21.80 44.59
N GLY A 870 -16.06 22.56 45.35
CA GLY A 870 -15.39 22.09 46.57
C GLY A 870 -15.16 23.17 47.63
N PHE A 871 -15.57 24.41 47.38
CA PHE A 871 -15.40 25.50 48.34
C PHE A 871 -16.21 25.22 49.60
N LYS A 872 -15.54 24.95 50.72
CA LYS A 872 -16.17 25.03 52.04
C LYS A 872 -15.29 25.78 53.02
N GLU A 873 -15.85 26.90 53.45
CA GLU A 873 -15.50 27.78 54.56
C GLU A 873 -14.35 28.77 54.36
N ASP A 874 -14.58 29.97 54.90
CA ASP A 874 -13.60 31.03 55.04
C ASP A 874 -12.55 30.59 56.09
N GLN A 875 -11.33 30.26 55.66
CA GLN A 875 -10.26 30.02 56.63
C GLN A 875 -9.66 31.34 57.08
N LYS A 876 -9.47 31.46 58.39
CA LYS A 876 -8.75 32.56 59.03
C LYS A 876 -7.29 32.13 59.18
N LEU A 877 -6.39 32.71 58.39
CA LEU A 877 -4.95 32.53 58.54
C LEU A 877 -4.39 33.70 59.36
N PRO A 878 -4.09 33.52 60.66
CA PRO A 878 -3.51 34.58 61.46
C PRO A 878 -2.07 34.87 60.98
N PHE A 879 -1.70 36.14 60.95
CA PHE A 879 -0.35 36.60 60.68
C PHE A 879 -0.02 37.78 61.58
N LEU A 880 1.26 37.93 61.91
CA LEU A 880 1.75 39.11 62.60
C LEU A 880 2.31 40.07 61.56
N LEU A 881 1.89 41.33 61.61
CA LEU A 881 2.44 42.40 60.76
C LEU A 881 3.20 43.38 61.64
N PHE A 882 4.44 43.68 61.25
CA PHE A 882 5.26 44.72 61.85
C PHE A 882 5.64 45.71 60.75
N LEU A 883 5.23 46.97 60.89
CA LEU A 883 5.54 48.02 59.93
C LEU A 883 6.73 48.85 60.43
N PRO A 884 7.80 49.00 59.63
CA PRO A 884 8.95 49.80 60.03
C PRO A 884 8.59 51.27 60.26
N ALA A 885 9.22 51.90 61.24
CA ALA A 885 9.13 53.34 61.47
C ALA A 885 9.83 54.12 60.35
N GLY A 886 9.15 55.10 59.77
CA GLY A 886 9.68 55.99 58.71
C GLY A 886 8.75 56.11 57.50
N SER A 887 9.22 56.77 56.44
CA SER A 887 8.49 56.86 55.18
C SER A 887 8.80 55.65 54.29
N PRO A 888 7.79 54.98 53.71
CA PRO A 888 8.03 53.86 52.79
C PRO A 888 8.79 54.33 51.55
N PRO A 889 9.73 53.52 51.01
CA PRO A 889 10.34 53.75 49.69
C PRO A 889 9.29 53.84 48.57
N GLN A 890 9.66 54.39 47.41
CA GLN A 890 8.75 54.55 46.25
C GLN A 890 8.09 53.22 45.79
N GLY A 891 8.73 52.07 46.07
CA GLY A 891 8.20 50.73 45.81
C GLY A 891 7.57 50.03 47.02
N GLY A 892 7.38 50.71 48.15
CA GLY A 892 6.93 50.13 49.41
C GLY A 892 8.07 49.59 50.28
N TRP A 893 7.74 49.17 51.52
CA TRP A 893 8.69 48.49 52.39
C TRP A 893 9.06 47.11 51.83
N PRO A 894 10.33 46.67 51.91
CA PRO A 894 10.68 45.28 51.67
C PRO A 894 9.93 44.36 52.64
N VAL A 895 9.16 43.41 52.11
CA VAL A 895 8.38 42.47 52.92
C VAL A 895 9.24 41.27 53.30
N ALA A 896 9.38 41.01 54.59
CA ALA A 896 9.94 39.76 55.10
C ALA A 896 8.81 38.90 55.68
N VAL A 897 8.59 37.72 55.09
CA VAL A 897 7.62 36.73 55.59
C VAL A 897 8.38 35.73 56.44
N PHE A 898 8.07 35.66 57.74
CA PHE A 898 8.64 34.66 58.63
C PHE A 898 7.67 33.48 58.76
N GLN A 899 7.98 32.35 58.12
CA GLN A 899 7.17 31.13 58.16
C GLN A 899 7.88 30.07 59.02
N HIS A 900 7.20 29.54 60.04
CA HIS A 900 7.64 28.32 60.73
C HIS A 900 6.96 27.08 60.14
N GLY A 901 7.61 25.92 60.26
CA GLY A 901 7.20 24.64 59.64
C GLY A 901 5.72 24.28 59.80
N LEU A 902 5.18 23.69 58.73
CA LEU A 902 3.82 23.17 58.60
C LEU A 902 3.58 22.00 59.59
N GLY A 903 3.20 22.31 60.82
CA GLY A 903 2.80 21.33 61.83
C GLY A 903 1.87 21.96 62.87
N SER A 904 0.76 21.30 63.16
CA SER A 904 -0.34 21.75 64.03
C SER A 904 -0.03 21.71 65.53
N SER A 905 1.18 22.04 65.96
CA SER A 905 1.60 22.00 67.36
C SER A 905 1.85 23.40 67.93
N ARG A 906 0.78 24.22 67.97
CA ARG A 906 0.66 25.34 68.91
C ARG A 906 -0.81 25.51 69.33
N ARG A 907 -1.27 24.64 70.23
CA ARG A 907 -2.17 25.00 71.32
C ARG A 907 -1.45 24.73 72.62
#